data_AF-A0A2T0KDD9-F1
#
_entry.id   AF-A0A2T0KDD9-F1
#
_cell.length_a   1.000
_cell.length_b   1.000
_cell.length_c   1.000
_cell.angle_alpha   90.00
_cell.angle_beta   90.00
_cell.angle_gamma   90.00
#
_symmetry.space_group_name_H-M   'P 1'
#
loop_
_entity.id
_entity.type
_entity.pdbx_description
1 polymer ?
#
loop_
_entity_poly.entity_id
_entity_poly.type
_entity_poly.pdbx_seq_one_letter_code
_entity_poly.pdbx_strand_id
1 'polypeptide(L)'
;MQRKPVDQHRTDTPRQWGSDRRSAPHPLIPPPVSEGRIARGRLAIVLTIAVWACYIAYTVFEQFVVGKASSAKLVVEAIVYMLVVTALMGSAMAYLITRIGFFYRSRAHHRAPRIALDPFLAGPTPTVTVLVPSYQEDERVIRTTLLSAALQEYPGLRVTLLIDDPQQPKTRAARDLLLSARALPGAIESELAVPFGRAQAAYDRFETALDSRPTRVATVDDMRDLAAEFQSAVGWLYGLGHRQEMVDHTDTFFVEHIVNRLGADLGTIAEALERGAAEEAVLPVERMVQLYKRLMAIFDATVTSFERKRYVSLSGEPNKAMNLNSYIGLMGGSYQEVSTPMGIALVSAGAGRAEVTIPNPDYVLTLDADSVLLPEYALRLVHLMEQGAYAQCAVAQTPYSAFPGAATRLERISGATTDIQHIVHQGMTHYGATFWVGANAVLRKKALDDICEAAYEGDWEIKRYIQDRTVIEDTESTIDLGVRGWTLYNYPERMAYSATPPDFGSLAIQRQRWANGGLLILSRLKDQFRAKAARGQKNRFGELFLRVNYMASIFWSSICLVIMLAYPFNADLLNPVLLLVSVPYFMMMAADLKYVGYKRMDIFRIYGFNLILLPVNLSGSFASILQLLTGEKSQFKRTPKVRNRTTAATTYLLAPLALIALCAYTAVRDVQLAQWENLVFAVINLVLASYAMIAFVGLGNTVVDLLTHLKGWLYRPVQPKRKTRGAAAAAKTAPATGHAENRAMAGAIGDWASVLHYGAEGNSPGMVAVRSSQAAAASRRGPRGPQTSSSFEEYTFFTVFQPIFELKSGEVAGYEALTRFADGSSPDQGLADAQAQGRHIDLDAALVRAAMASAESLPEGAWLSVNVSAGLLRRPREMEQLLAESTRPIVLEISDADPDDLAALPAGVRIAVDDAGAGYDSLARMESLKPAFLKLGRAALAGVETEGARRASIRSMVEFAAENGCTVIAEGIESAPQRDALEACGVPLGQGFYLGKPVPVERALADAASR
;
A
#
# COMPACT_ATOMS: atom_id res chain seq x y z
N MET A 1 -24.86 37.92 -9.07
CA MET A 1 -26.02 37.41 -8.28
C MET A 1 -25.54 37.17 -6.86
N GLN A 2 -25.90 38.05 -5.92
CA GLN A 2 -25.63 37.84 -4.49
C GLN A 2 -26.41 36.61 -4.02
N ARG A 3 -25.70 35.53 -3.66
CA ARG A 3 -26.32 34.36 -3.01
C ARG A 3 -26.86 34.81 -1.66
N LYS A 4 -28.16 34.58 -1.42
CA LYS A 4 -28.78 34.75 -0.09
C LYS A 4 -27.99 33.94 0.95
N PRO A 5 -27.89 34.41 2.20
CA PRO A 5 -27.25 33.63 3.26
C PRO A 5 -28.04 32.33 3.42
N VAL A 6 -27.37 31.21 3.13
CA VAL A 6 -27.88 29.87 3.39
C VAL A 6 -27.97 29.75 4.90
N ASP A 7 -29.16 29.42 5.41
CA ASP A 7 -29.37 29.10 6.82
C ASP A 7 -28.50 27.88 7.15
N GLN A 8 -27.36 28.10 7.81
CA GLN A 8 -26.25 27.13 7.99
C GLN A 8 -26.62 25.90 8.84
N HIS A 9 -27.86 25.82 9.32
CA HIS A 9 -28.33 24.76 10.22
C HIS A 9 -29.41 23.83 9.64
N ARG A 10 -29.75 23.94 8.34
CA ARG A 10 -30.66 22.96 7.73
C ARG A 10 -29.91 21.70 7.28
N THR A 11 -29.91 20.69 8.14
CA THR A 11 -29.59 19.31 7.75
C THR A 11 -30.67 18.82 6.77
N ASP A 12 -30.41 18.89 5.45
CA ASP A 12 -31.37 18.51 4.41
C ASP A 12 -31.73 16.99 4.41
N THR A 13 -31.02 16.17 5.19
CA THR A 13 -31.30 14.73 5.28
C THR A 13 -32.30 14.41 6.39
N PRO A 14 -33.53 13.96 6.09
CA PRO A 14 -34.49 13.55 7.12
C PRO A 14 -33.93 12.39 7.95
N ARG A 15 -33.79 12.61 9.25
CA ARG A 15 -33.26 11.60 10.18
C ARG A 15 -34.20 10.40 10.26
N GLN A 16 -33.65 9.20 10.11
CA GLN A 16 -34.42 7.97 10.27
C GLN A 16 -34.77 7.73 11.74
N TRP A 17 -35.92 7.12 12.01
CA TRP A 17 -36.22 6.65 13.37
C TRP A 17 -35.13 5.70 13.86
N GLY A 18 -34.55 5.95 15.04
CA GLY A 18 -33.44 5.15 15.57
C GLY A 18 -32.04 5.53 15.04
N SER A 19 -31.92 6.67 14.34
CA SER A 19 -30.63 7.31 14.02
C SER A 19 -29.85 7.71 15.28
N ASP A 20 -28.59 8.10 15.10
CA ASP A 20 -27.81 8.63 16.22
C ASP A 20 -28.37 9.99 16.65
N ARG A 21 -28.44 10.22 17.96
CA ARG A 21 -28.91 11.47 18.56
C ARG A 21 -27.79 12.20 19.31
N ARG A 22 -26.60 11.61 19.41
CA ARG A 22 -25.44 12.24 20.00
C ARG A 22 -24.96 13.36 19.09
N SER A 23 -24.67 14.52 19.66
CA SER A 23 -23.93 15.61 19.01
C SER A 23 -22.48 15.66 19.48
N ALA A 24 -22.23 15.30 20.74
CA ALA A 24 -20.89 15.27 21.29
C ALA A 24 -20.13 13.97 20.92
N PRO A 25 -18.82 14.04 20.64
CA PRO A 25 -17.97 12.87 20.54
C PRO A 25 -17.87 12.13 21.88
N HIS A 26 -17.28 10.92 21.81
CA HIS A 26 -16.85 10.23 23.02
C HIS A 26 -15.81 11.06 23.78
N PRO A 27 -15.69 10.87 25.10
CA PRO A 27 -14.60 11.46 25.86
C PRO A 27 -13.25 11.16 25.22
N LEU A 28 -12.45 12.20 25.01
CA LEU A 28 -11.10 12.11 24.45
C LEU A 28 -10.24 11.14 25.25
N ILE A 29 -10.23 11.31 26.58
CA ILE A 29 -9.59 10.41 27.53
C ILE A 29 -10.64 9.41 27.99
N PRO A 30 -10.41 8.09 27.82
CA PRO A 30 -11.31 7.08 28.36
C PRO A 30 -11.45 7.24 29.88
N PRO A 31 -12.67 7.34 30.43
CA PRO A 31 -12.84 7.51 31.87
C PRO A 31 -12.31 6.28 32.63
N PRO A 32 -11.65 6.48 33.78
CA PRO A 32 -11.03 5.41 34.53
C PRO A 32 -12.07 4.37 34.96
N VAL A 33 -11.67 3.12 34.97
CA VAL A 33 -12.57 2.00 35.21
C VAL A 33 -12.48 1.52 36.65
N SER A 34 -13.62 1.51 37.35
CA SER A 34 -13.74 1.03 38.74
C SER A 34 -13.30 -0.42 38.90
N GLU A 35 -12.74 -0.77 40.06
CA GLU A 35 -12.33 -2.16 40.39
C GLU A 35 -13.48 -3.16 40.27
N GLY A 36 -14.70 -2.79 40.69
CA GLY A 36 -15.88 -3.65 40.54
C GLY A 36 -16.26 -3.95 39.08
N ARG A 37 -15.91 -3.08 38.12
CA ARG A 37 -16.09 -3.37 36.68
C ARG A 37 -15.01 -4.33 36.16
N ILE A 38 -13.78 -4.21 36.65
CA ILE A 38 -12.68 -5.14 36.34
C ILE A 38 -12.99 -6.54 36.92
N ALA A 39 -13.42 -6.61 38.19
CA ALA A 39 -13.78 -7.85 38.86
C ALA A 39 -14.90 -8.59 38.13
N ARG A 40 -15.97 -7.89 37.71
CA ARG A 40 -17.03 -8.47 36.86
C ARG A 40 -16.53 -8.96 35.51
N GLY A 41 -15.57 -8.27 34.90
CA GLY A 41 -14.92 -8.72 33.66
C GLY A 41 -14.13 -10.02 33.86
N ARG A 42 -13.35 -10.12 34.93
CA ARG A 42 -12.62 -11.35 35.29
C ARG A 42 -13.58 -12.50 35.60
N LEU A 43 -14.63 -12.22 36.37
CA LEU A 43 -15.67 -13.20 36.68
C LEU A 43 -16.36 -13.71 35.41
N ALA A 44 -16.64 -12.83 34.45
CA ALA A 44 -17.21 -13.24 33.16
C ALA A 44 -16.31 -14.23 32.42
N ILE A 45 -14.99 -14.00 32.40
CA ILE A 45 -14.02 -14.95 31.81
C ILE A 45 -14.06 -16.29 32.53
N VAL A 46 -13.93 -16.28 33.86
CA VAL A 46 -13.91 -17.52 34.66
C VAL A 46 -15.20 -18.31 34.48
N LEU A 47 -16.35 -17.62 34.51
CA LEU A 47 -17.66 -18.22 34.31
C LEU A 47 -17.78 -18.83 32.91
N THR A 48 -17.40 -18.10 31.85
CA THR A 48 -17.45 -18.62 30.49
C THR A 48 -16.58 -19.87 30.32
N ILE A 49 -15.36 -19.89 30.88
CA ILE A 49 -14.47 -21.06 30.83
C ILE A 49 -15.06 -22.23 31.62
N ALA A 50 -15.52 -22.00 32.85
CA ALA A 50 -16.04 -23.05 33.71
C ALA A 50 -17.30 -23.70 33.12
N VAL A 51 -18.26 -22.89 32.67
CA VAL A 51 -19.49 -23.39 32.05
C VAL A 51 -19.17 -24.16 30.76
N TRP A 52 -18.28 -23.64 29.91
CA TRP A 52 -17.85 -24.35 28.70
C TRP A 52 -17.18 -25.69 29.03
N ALA A 53 -16.24 -25.72 29.97
CA ALA A 53 -15.54 -26.95 30.35
C ALA A 53 -16.51 -28.00 30.93
N CYS A 54 -17.43 -27.58 31.79
CA CYS A 54 -18.49 -28.45 32.32
C CYS A 54 -19.40 -28.96 31.19
N TYR A 55 -19.78 -28.10 30.25
CA TYR A 55 -20.62 -28.49 29.11
C TYR A 55 -19.92 -29.51 28.21
N ILE A 56 -18.64 -29.29 27.86
CA ILE A 56 -17.87 -30.24 27.05
C ILE A 56 -17.70 -31.56 27.77
N ALA A 57 -17.33 -31.55 29.06
CA ALA A 57 -17.18 -32.77 29.85
C ALA A 57 -18.50 -33.55 29.96
N TYR A 58 -19.61 -32.86 30.22
CA TYR A 58 -20.95 -33.44 30.26
C TYR A 58 -21.33 -34.08 28.91
N THR A 59 -21.17 -33.33 27.82
CA THR A 59 -21.50 -33.83 26.47
C THR A 59 -20.63 -35.02 26.08
N VAL A 60 -19.33 -35.00 26.41
CA VAL A 60 -18.44 -36.14 26.15
C VAL A 60 -18.88 -37.37 26.93
N PHE A 61 -19.22 -37.21 28.21
CA PHE A 61 -19.68 -38.31 29.06
C PHE A 61 -21.01 -38.89 28.54
N GLU A 62 -22.01 -38.06 28.32
CA GLU A 62 -23.33 -38.49 27.85
C GLU A 62 -23.29 -39.16 26.46
N GLN A 63 -22.54 -38.57 25.53
CA GLN A 63 -22.53 -39.07 24.14
C GLN A 63 -21.66 -40.31 23.99
N PHE A 64 -20.47 -40.34 24.60
CA PHE A 64 -19.47 -41.39 24.35
C PHE A 64 -19.33 -42.42 25.47
N VAL A 65 -19.60 -42.05 26.74
CA VAL A 65 -19.48 -42.99 27.87
C VAL A 65 -20.81 -43.67 28.17
N VAL A 66 -21.89 -42.90 28.26
CA VAL A 66 -23.25 -43.45 28.43
C VAL A 66 -23.75 -44.08 27.13
N GLY A 67 -23.19 -43.68 25.98
CA GLY A 67 -23.48 -44.29 24.68
C GLY A 67 -24.71 -43.74 23.98
N LYS A 68 -25.12 -42.48 24.28
CA LYS A 68 -26.24 -41.83 23.58
C LYS A 68 -25.96 -41.60 22.09
N ALA A 69 -24.69 -41.45 21.70
CA ALA A 69 -24.28 -41.42 20.29
C ALA A 69 -24.17 -42.84 19.71
N SER A 70 -25.30 -43.55 19.65
CA SER A 70 -25.37 -44.96 19.25
C SER A 70 -25.16 -45.23 17.76
N SER A 71 -25.04 -44.18 16.94
CA SER A 71 -24.80 -44.28 15.50
C SER A 71 -23.66 -43.36 15.06
N ALA A 72 -23.00 -43.71 13.95
CA ALA A 72 -21.94 -42.89 13.36
C ALA A 72 -22.41 -41.45 13.05
N LYS A 73 -23.68 -41.28 12.65
CA LYS A 73 -24.27 -39.96 12.44
C LYS A 73 -24.26 -39.13 13.73
N LEU A 74 -24.77 -39.68 14.83
CA LEU A 74 -24.85 -38.98 16.12
C LEU A 74 -23.47 -38.66 16.70
N VAL A 75 -22.49 -39.56 16.48
CA VAL A 75 -21.08 -39.32 16.85
C VAL A 75 -20.53 -38.10 16.12
N VAL A 76 -20.64 -38.07 14.79
CA VAL A 76 -20.17 -36.95 13.97
C VAL A 76 -20.88 -35.66 14.37
N GLU A 77 -22.20 -35.73 14.56
CA GLU A 77 -23.03 -34.61 14.96
C GLU A 77 -22.58 -34.00 16.31
N ALA A 78 -22.35 -34.83 17.32
CA ALA A 78 -21.83 -34.38 18.62
C ALA A 78 -20.45 -33.73 18.51
N ILE A 79 -19.53 -34.32 17.72
CA ILE A 79 -18.19 -33.77 17.49
C ILE A 79 -18.27 -32.39 16.82
N VAL A 80 -19.02 -32.29 15.72
CA VAL A 80 -19.21 -31.02 14.99
C VAL A 80 -19.81 -29.97 15.91
N TYR A 81 -20.81 -30.32 16.71
CA TYR A 81 -21.43 -29.39 17.65
C TYR A 81 -20.45 -28.86 18.70
N MET A 82 -19.66 -29.75 19.32
CA MET A 82 -18.65 -29.35 20.31
C MET A 82 -17.58 -28.43 19.69
N LEU A 83 -17.17 -28.69 18.44
CA LEU A 83 -16.24 -27.82 17.72
C LEU A 83 -16.84 -26.44 17.45
N VAL A 84 -18.09 -26.37 17.00
CA VAL A 84 -18.83 -25.13 16.76
C VAL A 84 -18.92 -24.30 18.05
N VAL A 85 -19.37 -24.92 19.14
CA VAL A 85 -19.48 -24.25 20.45
C VAL A 85 -18.12 -23.74 20.92
N THR A 86 -17.07 -24.55 20.77
CA THR A 86 -15.71 -24.18 21.20
C THR A 86 -15.13 -23.02 20.37
N ALA A 87 -15.36 -22.99 19.06
CA ALA A 87 -14.91 -21.89 18.20
C ALA A 87 -15.61 -20.55 18.51
N LEU A 88 -16.94 -20.61 18.73
CA LEU A 88 -17.72 -19.43 19.15
C LEU A 88 -17.30 -18.95 20.55
N MET A 89 -17.07 -19.88 21.49
CA MET A 89 -16.53 -19.58 22.82
C MET A 89 -15.16 -18.93 22.73
N GLY A 90 -14.25 -19.41 21.88
CA GLY A 90 -12.94 -18.81 21.66
C GLY A 90 -13.04 -17.35 21.20
N SER A 91 -13.97 -17.05 20.30
CA SER A 91 -14.24 -15.68 19.84
C SER A 91 -14.75 -14.77 20.96
N ALA A 92 -15.71 -15.28 21.75
CA ALA A 92 -16.23 -14.58 22.92
C ALA A 92 -15.13 -14.32 23.97
N MET A 93 -14.24 -15.29 24.17
CA MET A 93 -13.11 -15.20 25.10
C MET A 93 -12.12 -14.14 24.67
N ALA A 94 -11.77 -14.07 23.38
CA ALA A 94 -10.87 -13.04 22.86
C ALA A 94 -11.40 -11.61 23.11
N TYR A 95 -12.71 -11.40 22.94
CA TYR A 95 -13.35 -10.13 23.29
C TYR A 95 -13.26 -9.84 24.81
N LEU A 96 -13.58 -10.81 25.66
CA LEU A 96 -13.52 -10.61 27.12
C LEU A 96 -12.10 -10.33 27.62
N ILE A 97 -11.08 -11.00 27.05
CA ILE A 97 -9.67 -10.79 27.37
C ILE A 97 -9.22 -9.38 26.94
N THR A 98 -9.48 -9.00 25.70
CA THR A 98 -9.09 -7.67 25.19
C THR A 98 -9.78 -6.55 25.98
N ARG A 99 -11.05 -6.73 26.34
CA ARG A 99 -11.78 -5.80 27.22
C ARG A 99 -11.08 -5.56 28.56
N ILE A 100 -10.53 -6.60 29.20
CA ILE A 100 -9.77 -6.43 30.44
C ILE A 100 -8.46 -5.65 30.19
N GLY A 101 -7.76 -5.97 29.09
CA GLY A 101 -6.57 -5.22 28.68
C GLY A 101 -6.85 -3.72 28.51
N PHE A 102 -7.98 -3.36 27.89
CA PHE A 102 -8.42 -1.97 27.77
C PHE A 102 -8.63 -1.31 29.13
N PHE A 103 -9.21 -2.01 30.11
CA PHE A 103 -9.40 -1.44 31.45
C PHE A 103 -8.09 -1.16 32.17
N TYR A 104 -7.10 -2.05 32.10
CA TYR A 104 -5.80 -1.78 32.70
C TYR A 104 -5.11 -0.59 32.04
N ARG A 105 -5.18 -0.49 30.71
CA ARG A 105 -4.58 0.62 29.98
C ARG A 105 -5.30 1.95 30.25
N SER A 106 -6.62 1.95 30.30
CA SER A 106 -7.40 3.15 30.64
C SER A 106 -7.13 3.63 32.05
N ARG A 107 -6.86 2.72 33.00
CA ARG A 107 -6.50 3.08 34.38
C ARG A 107 -5.07 3.60 34.50
N ALA A 108 -4.15 3.07 33.69
CA ALA A 108 -2.73 3.44 33.70
C ALA A 108 -2.40 4.64 32.82
N HIS A 109 -3.30 5.05 31.92
CA HIS A 109 -3.06 6.15 30.99
C HIS A 109 -3.08 7.48 31.73
N HIS A 110 -1.97 8.21 31.60
CA HIS A 110 -1.86 9.60 32.02
C HIS A 110 -1.56 10.44 30.80
N ARG A 111 -2.44 11.41 30.53
CA ARG A 111 -2.26 12.36 29.43
C ARG A 111 -1.00 13.19 29.69
N ALA A 112 -0.11 13.26 28.70
CA ALA A 112 1.07 14.10 28.77
C ALA A 112 0.62 15.56 28.98
N PRO A 113 1.05 16.22 30.08
CA PRO A 113 0.65 17.58 30.39
C PRO A 113 1.36 18.56 29.46
N ARG A 114 0.77 19.75 29.27
CA ARG A 114 1.33 20.78 28.39
C ARG A 114 2.74 21.23 28.78
N ILE A 115 3.07 21.23 30.07
CA ILE A 115 4.41 21.53 30.56
C ILE A 115 5.50 20.59 30.01
N ALA A 116 5.14 19.40 29.53
CA ALA A 116 6.06 18.49 28.85
C ALA A 116 6.04 18.63 27.32
N LEU A 117 4.94 19.10 26.73
CA LEU A 117 4.75 19.21 25.28
C LEU A 117 5.26 20.56 24.73
N ASP A 118 5.03 21.65 25.46
CA ASP A 118 5.42 22.99 24.98
C ASP A 118 6.94 23.14 24.84
N PRO A 119 7.80 22.61 25.75
CA PRO A 119 9.24 22.58 25.53
C PRO A 119 9.66 21.70 24.34
N PHE A 120 8.96 20.59 24.11
CA PHE A 120 9.20 19.71 22.95
C PHE A 120 8.91 20.45 21.63
N LEU A 121 7.79 21.19 21.56
CA LEU A 121 7.44 22.05 20.43
C LEU A 121 8.42 23.21 20.21
N ALA A 122 8.98 23.75 21.30
CA ALA A 122 9.89 24.88 21.22
C ALA A 122 11.31 24.48 20.78
N GLY A 123 11.67 23.20 20.93
CA GLY A 123 12.95 22.64 20.54
C GLY A 123 12.99 22.10 19.10
N PRO A 124 14.06 21.39 18.71
CA PRO A 124 14.13 20.70 17.42
C PRO A 124 13.15 19.52 17.40
N THR A 125 12.09 19.64 16.59
CA THR A 125 11.08 18.60 16.41
C THR A 125 11.40 17.73 15.19
N PRO A 126 11.17 16.40 15.25
CA PRO A 126 11.26 15.54 14.08
C PRO A 126 10.36 16.02 12.93
N THR A 127 10.79 15.79 11.70
CA THR A 127 10.00 16.15 10.52
C THR A 127 8.85 15.16 10.28
N VAL A 128 7.67 15.68 9.93
CA VAL A 128 6.46 14.87 9.70
C VAL A 128 5.87 15.20 8.33
N THR A 129 5.66 14.18 7.49
CA THR A 129 4.92 14.30 6.22
C THR A 129 3.61 13.53 6.30
N VAL A 130 2.49 14.22 6.13
CA VAL A 130 1.14 13.67 6.07
C VAL A 130 0.80 13.27 4.64
N LEU A 131 0.34 12.03 4.43
CA LEU A 131 -0.07 11.50 3.13
C LEU A 131 -1.57 11.22 3.13
N VAL A 132 -2.30 11.87 2.22
CA VAL A 132 -3.75 11.72 2.06
C VAL A 132 -4.06 11.14 0.68
N PRO A 133 -4.24 9.82 0.53
CA PRO A 133 -4.63 9.23 -0.75
C PRO A 133 -6.11 9.54 -1.08
N SER A 134 -6.36 9.99 -2.30
CA SER A 134 -7.69 10.35 -2.81
C SER A 134 -7.96 9.69 -4.17
N TYR A 135 -9.22 9.31 -4.41
CA TYR A 135 -9.69 8.82 -5.70
C TYR A 135 -11.14 9.22 -5.95
N GLN A 136 -11.35 10.20 -6.84
CA GLN A 136 -12.66 10.72 -7.22
C GLN A 136 -13.52 11.11 -6.01
N GLU A 137 -12.87 11.62 -4.96
CA GLU A 137 -13.52 12.10 -3.75
C GLU A 137 -14.09 13.51 -3.95
N ASP A 138 -15.15 13.85 -3.22
CA ASP A 138 -15.76 15.17 -3.25
C ASP A 138 -14.80 16.23 -2.66
N GLU A 139 -14.76 17.43 -3.25
CA GLU A 139 -13.91 18.53 -2.80
C GLU A 139 -14.12 18.83 -1.31
N ARG A 140 -15.36 18.79 -0.81
CA ARG A 140 -15.70 19.04 0.59
C ARG A 140 -15.00 18.05 1.54
N VAL A 141 -14.99 16.77 1.15
CA VAL A 141 -14.40 15.67 1.94
C VAL A 141 -12.89 15.84 1.98
N ILE A 142 -12.26 16.07 0.83
CA ILE A 142 -10.81 16.33 0.75
C ILE A 142 -10.44 17.57 1.57
N ARG A 143 -11.19 18.67 1.45
CA ARG A 143 -10.91 19.95 2.14
C ARG A 143 -10.92 19.78 3.64
N THR A 144 -11.93 19.10 4.16
CA THR A 144 -12.10 18.83 5.60
C THR A 144 -10.92 18.03 6.14
N THR A 145 -10.52 16.98 5.42
CA THR A 145 -9.38 16.12 5.79
C THR A 145 -8.06 16.88 5.75
N LEU A 146 -7.77 17.59 4.64
CA LEU A 146 -6.54 18.38 4.49
C LEU A 146 -6.43 19.48 5.56
N LEU A 147 -7.51 20.20 5.86
CA LEU A 147 -7.49 21.20 6.93
C LEU A 147 -7.29 20.58 8.30
N SER A 148 -7.91 19.42 8.60
CA SER A 148 -7.69 18.74 9.89
C SER A 148 -6.24 18.26 10.07
N ALA A 149 -5.58 17.91 8.97
CA ALA A 149 -4.17 17.54 8.94
C ALA A 149 -3.23 18.75 9.04
N ALA A 150 -3.58 19.86 8.39
CA ALA A 150 -2.77 21.07 8.38
C ALA A 150 -2.89 21.89 9.68
N LEU A 151 -4.04 21.85 10.36
CA LEU A 151 -4.29 22.54 11.64
C LEU A 151 -3.82 21.76 12.88
N GLN A 152 -2.92 20.80 12.70
CA GLN A 152 -2.31 20.09 13.82
C GLN A 152 -1.35 21.03 14.57
N GLU A 153 -1.29 20.93 15.89
CA GLU A 153 -0.35 21.68 16.73
C GLU A 153 1.08 21.12 16.58
N TYR A 154 1.67 21.19 15.39
CA TYR A 154 2.98 20.63 15.09
C TYR A 154 3.70 21.46 14.01
N PRO A 155 4.93 21.92 14.24
CA PRO A 155 5.62 22.82 13.33
C PRO A 155 6.09 22.10 12.05
N GLY A 156 6.17 22.86 10.95
CA GLY A 156 6.75 22.43 9.68
C GLY A 156 6.06 21.23 9.04
N LEU A 157 4.74 21.09 9.19
CA LEU A 157 4.02 19.95 8.62
C LEU A 157 4.00 20.02 7.10
N ARG A 158 4.26 18.88 6.45
CA ARG A 158 4.04 18.72 5.02
C ARG A 158 2.82 17.86 4.78
N VAL A 159 1.77 18.41 4.20
CA VAL A 159 0.54 17.68 3.86
C VAL A 159 0.48 17.46 2.36
N THR A 160 0.52 16.21 1.91
CA THR A 160 0.49 15.85 0.48
C THR A 160 -0.77 15.07 0.15
N LEU A 161 -1.60 15.64 -0.72
CA LEU A 161 -2.74 14.95 -1.34
C LEU A 161 -2.26 14.05 -2.48
N LEU A 162 -2.40 12.73 -2.35
CA LEU A 162 -2.02 11.77 -3.38
C LEU A 162 -3.23 11.49 -4.28
N ILE A 163 -3.32 12.20 -5.40
CA ILE A 163 -4.43 12.12 -6.35
C ILE A 163 -4.24 10.89 -7.24
N ASP A 164 -5.16 9.94 -7.15
CA ASP A 164 -5.12 8.69 -7.93
C ASP A 164 -6.14 8.65 -9.07
N ASP A 165 -6.77 9.78 -9.37
CA ASP A 165 -7.77 9.93 -10.42
C ASP A 165 -7.20 9.62 -11.82
N PRO A 166 -8.02 9.12 -12.77
CA PRO A 166 -7.58 8.97 -14.16
C PRO A 166 -7.18 10.32 -14.77
N GLN A 167 -6.00 10.39 -15.39
CA GLN A 167 -5.49 11.62 -16.03
C GLN A 167 -6.40 12.17 -17.13
N GLN A 168 -7.16 11.29 -17.78
CA GLN A 168 -8.18 11.63 -18.78
C GLN A 168 -9.55 11.08 -18.37
N PRO A 169 -10.30 11.81 -17.52
CA PRO A 169 -11.61 11.38 -17.05
C PRO A 169 -12.62 11.24 -18.19
N LYS A 170 -13.41 10.16 -18.19
CA LYS A 170 -14.41 9.89 -19.24
C LYS A 170 -15.69 10.72 -19.12
N THR A 171 -15.97 11.26 -17.93
CA THR A 171 -17.21 12.00 -17.64
C THR A 171 -16.88 13.41 -17.18
N ARG A 172 -17.81 14.35 -17.42
CA ARG A 172 -17.68 15.73 -16.94
C ARG A 172 -17.57 15.79 -15.42
N ALA A 173 -18.40 15.03 -14.71
CA ALA A 173 -18.34 14.96 -13.24
C ALA A 173 -16.97 14.51 -12.72
N ALA A 174 -16.37 13.46 -13.31
CA ALA A 174 -15.04 13.01 -12.89
C ALA A 174 -13.93 14.02 -13.23
N ARG A 175 -14.09 14.79 -14.31
CA ARG A 175 -13.18 15.89 -14.65
C ARG A 175 -13.29 17.04 -13.65
N ASP A 176 -14.50 17.40 -13.25
CA ASP A 176 -14.73 18.48 -12.29
C ASP A 176 -14.14 18.10 -10.91
N LEU A 177 -14.27 16.84 -10.48
CA LEU A 177 -13.63 16.32 -9.26
C LEU A 177 -12.10 16.41 -9.32
N LEU A 178 -11.48 15.94 -10.41
CA LEU A 178 -10.02 16.00 -10.59
C LEU A 178 -9.49 17.45 -10.56
N LEU A 179 -10.15 18.38 -11.25
CA LEU A 179 -9.74 19.79 -11.26
C LEU A 179 -9.86 20.42 -9.86
N SER A 180 -10.90 20.07 -9.11
CA SER A 180 -11.09 20.55 -7.75
C SER A 180 -10.02 20.00 -6.81
N ALA A 181 -9.71 18.70 -6.90
CA ALA A 181 -8.65 18.05 -6.12
C ALA A 181 -7.26 18.67 -6.38
N ARG A 182 -6.95 19.07 -7.63
CA ARG A 182 -5.68 19.74 -7.99
C ARG A 182 -5.57 21.16 -7.44
N ALA A 183 -6.67 21.91 -7.40
CA ALA A 183 -6.66 23.32 -6.98
C ALA A 183 -6.61 23.49 -5.45
N LEU A 184 -7.18 22.52 -4.73
CA LEU A 184 -7.45 22.63 -3.30
C LEU A 184 -6.22 22.78 -2.40
N PRO A 185 -5.10 22.05 -2.59
CA PRO A 185 -3.89 22.20 -1.76
C PRO A 185 -3.38 23.64 -1.69
N GLY A 186 -3.17 24.29 -2.84
CA GLY A 186 -2.67 25.66 -2.90
C GLY A 186 -3.65 26.69 -2.32
N ALA A 187 -4.95 26.44 -2.44
CA ALA A 187 -5.98 27.29 -1.81
C ALA A 187 -5.92 27.21 -0.28
N ILE A 188 -5.74 26.01 0.29
CA ILE A 188 -5.62 25.81 1.74
C ILE A 188 -4.31 26.43 2.26
N GLU A 189 -3.19 26.18 1.59
CA GLU A 189 -1.89 26.77 1.97
C GLU A 189 -1.95 28.30 2.00
N SER A 190 -2.57 28.92 0.98
CA SER A 190 -2.77 30.37 0.93
C SER A 190 -3.66 30.89 2.06
N GLU A 191 -4.67 30.13 2.49
CA GLU A 191 -5.56 30.49 3.59
C GLU A 191 -4.81 30.45 4.94
N LEU A 192 -3.95 29.45 5.16
CA LEU A 192 -3.13 29.26 6.36
C LEU A 192 -1.94 30.23 6.47
N ALA A 193 -1.40 30.67 5.33
CA ALA A 193 -0.31 31.64 5.29
C ALA A 193 -0.67 32.98 5.96
N VAL A 194 -1.97 33.34 5.99
CA VAL A 194 -2.46 34.57 6.62
C VAL A 194 -2.23 34.59 8.15
N PRO A 195 -2.79 33.65 8.94
CA PRO A 195 -2.52 33.60 10.37
C PRO A 195 -1.07 33.26 10.69
N PHE A 196 -0.41 32.40 9.89
CA PHE A 196 1.01 32.07 10.08
C PHE A 196 1.91 33.31 9.94
N GLY A 197 1.83 34.03 8.82
CA GLY A 197 2.68 35.20 8.57
C GLY A 197 2.48 36.32 9.59
N ARG A 198 1.25 36.47 10.10
CA ARG A 198 0.95 37.41 11.18
C ARG A 198 1.63 37.01 12.50
N ALA A 199 1.48 35.74 12.91
CA ALA A 199 2.10 35.22 14.13
C ALA A 199 3.63 35.25 14.06
N GLN A 200 4.20 34.85 12.91
CA GLN A 200 5.65 34.90 12.66
C GLN A 200 6.17 36.34 12.77
N ALA A 201 5.54 37.31 12.10
CA ALA A 201 5.98 38.70 12.18
C ALA A 201 5.91 39.27 13.60
N ALA A 202 4.95 38.83 14.42
CA ALA A 202 4.88 39.22 15.83
C ALA A 202 6.00 38.58 16.66
N TYR A 203 6.28 37.30 16.44
CA TYR A 203 7.40 36.60 17.06
C TYR A 203 8.75 37.24 16.70
N ASP A 204 8.99 37.55 15.42
CA ASP A 204 10.23 38.17 14.94
C ASP A 204 10.47 39.54 15.60
N ARG A 205 9.42 40.34 15.80
CA ARG A 205 9.49 41.61 16.54
C ARG A 205 9.88 41.39 18.01
N PHE A 206 9.26 40.40 18.65
CA PHE A 206 9.55 40.04 20.04
C PHE A 206 11.00 39.55 20.19
N GLU A 207 11.45 38.65 19.32
CA GLU A 207 12.80 38.08 19.29
C GLU A 207 13.87 39.16 19.02
N THR A 208 13.67 39.99 17.99
CA THR A 208 14.58 41.12 17.68
C THR A 208 14.75 42.06 18.86
N ALA A 209 13.67 42.32 19.60
CA ALA A 209 13.72 43.19 20.76
C ALA A 209 14.43 42.54 21.96
N LEU A 210 14.44 41.21 22.08
CA LEU A 210 15.29 40.48 23.04
C LEU A 210 16.77 40.53 22.64
N ASP A 211 17.09 40.30 21.36
CA ASP A 211 18.47 40.30 20.86
C ASP A 211 19.14 41.67 21.00
N SER A 212 18.38 42.75 20.79
CA SER A 212 18.87 44.11 20.97
C SER A 212 19.31 44.42 22.42
N ARG A 213 18.82 43.65 23.40
CA ARG A 213 19.07 43.83 24.85
C ARG A 213 19.05 42.48 25.56
N PRO A 214 20.18 41.76 25.67
CA PRO A 214 20.23 40.40 26.24
C PRO A 214 19.75 40.27 27.69
N THR A 215 19.67 41.38 28.44
CA THR A 215 19.12 41.43 29.81
C THR A 215 17.65 41.84 29.87
N ARG A 216 16.98 42.00 28.73
CA ARG A 216 15.57 42.39 28.64
C ARG A 216 14.69 41.30 29.24
N VAL A 217 13.87 41.70 30.20
CA VAL A 217 12.75 40.89 30.68
C VAL A 217 11.54 41.13 29.78
N ALA A 218 10.67 40.12 29.66
CA ALA A 218 9.36 40.32 29.05
C ALA A 218 8.61 41.42 29.80
N THR A 219 7.73 42.12 29.11
CA THR A 219 6.93 43.21 29.66
C THR A 219 5.45 42.86 29.61
N VAL A 220 4.64 43.63 30.34
CA VAL A 220 3.18 43.53 30.28
C VAL A 220 2.68 43.81 28.85
N ASP A 221 3.33 44.71 28.12
CA ASP A 221 2.97 45.01 26.74
C ASP A 221 3.31 43.85 25.79
N ASP A 222 4.44 43.15 25.98
CA ASP A 222 4.74 41.93 25.21
C ASP A 222 3.66 40.85 25.42
N MET A 223 3.10 40.73 26.64
CA MET A 223 1.99 39.83 26.94
C MET A 223 0.69 40.26 26.27
N ARG A 224 0.38 41.57 26.23
CA ARG A 224 -0.79 42.11 25.52
C ARG A 224 -0.68 41.89 24.02
N ASP A 225 0.50 42.11 23.44
CA ASP A 225 0.77 41.86 22.04
C ASP A 225 0.56 40.38 21.69
N LEU A 226 1.13 39.47 22.48
CA LEU A 226 0.92 38.03 22.29
C LEU A 226 -0.57 37.65 22.43
N ALA A 227 -1.27 38.22 23.41
CA ALA A 227 -2.70 37.96 23.58
C ALA A 227 -3.51 38.41 22.36
N ALA A 228 -3.21 39.58 21.79
CA ALA A 228 -3.84 40.08 20.58
C ALA A 228 -3.62 39.15 19.38
N GLU A 229 -2.45 38.51 19.28
CA GLU A 229 -2.19 37.51 18.22
C GLU A 229 -3.00 36.22 18.42
N PHE A 230 -3.13 35.73 19.66
CA PHE A 230 -4.07 34.64 19.95
C PHE A 230 -5.51 35.04 19.59
N GLN A 231 -5.99 36.23 19.97
CA GLN A 231 -7.34 36.69 19.60
C GLN A 231 -7.55 36.78 18.09
N SER A 232 -6.52 37.23 17.34
CA SER A 232 -6.58 37.24 15.88
C SER A 232 -6.74 35.82 15.31
N ALA A 233 -5.99 34.85 15.83
CA ALA A 233 -6.12 33.45 15.42
C ALA A 233 -7.49 32.86 15.76
N VAL A 234 -8.05 33.22 16.92
CA VAL A 234 -9.42 32.87 17.32
C VAL A 234 -10.44 33.39 16.32
N GLY A 235 -10.36 34.68 15.98
CA GLY A 235 -11.25 35.29 14.98
C GLY A 235 -11.12 34.65 13.60
N TRP A 236 -9.90 34.30 13.19
CA TRP A 236 -9.65 33.60 11.93
C TRP A 236 -10.28 32.19 11.92
N LEU A 237 -10.11 31.41 12.99
CA LEU A 237 -10.67 30.06 13.12
C LEU A 237 -12.20 30.06 13.09
N TYR A 238 -12.83 30.94 13.89
CA TYR A 238 -14.29 31.09 13.81
C TYR A 238 -14.72 31.54 12.42
N GLY A 239 -14.00 32.45 11.78
CA GLY A 239 -14.24 32.86 10.40
C GLY A 239 -14.17 31.70 9.41
N LEU A 240 -13.18 30.80 9.55
CA LEU A 240 -13.06 29.57 8.76
C LEU A 240 -14.27 28.67 8.96
N GLY A 241 -14.70 28.46 10.21
CA GLY A 241 -15.89 27.67 10.54
C GLY A 241 -17.17 28.23 9.90
N HIS A 242 -17.35 29.55 9.89
CA HIS A 242 -18.51 30.19 9.25
C HIS A 242 -18.50 30.09 7.71
N ARG A 243 -17.32 29.98 7.08
CA ARG A 243 -17.21 29.81 5.61
C ARG A 243 -17.34 28.35 5.16
N GLN A 244 -17.17 27.40 6.08
CA GLN A 244 -17.26 25.98 5.78
C GLN A 244 -18.71 25.59 5.44
N GLU A 245 -18.91 24.91 4.31
CA GLU A 245 -20.19 24.31 3.99
C GLU A 245 -20.43 23.10 4.91
N MET A 246 -21.61 23.07 5.56
CA MET A 246 -22.05 21.98 6.43
C MET A 246 -23.28 21.30 5.84
N VAL A 247 -23.09 20.14 5.24
CA VAL A 247 -24.14 19.32 4.60
C VAL A 247 -24.59 18.19 5.52
N ASP A 248 -23.66 17.60 6.26
CA ASP A 248 -23.93 16.46 7.13
C ASP A 248 -23.21 16.55 8.49
N HIS A 249 -23.37 15.49 9.28
CA HIS A 249 -22.80 15.36 10.61
C HIS A 249 -21.26 15.32 10.62
N THR A 250 -20.59 14.94 9.52
CA THR A 250 -19.11 14.93 9.48
C THR A 250 -18.56 16.33 9.35
N ASP A 251 -19.20 17.21 8.56
CA ASP A 251 -18.80 18.62 8.49
C ASP A 251 -19.11 19.35 9.81
N THR A 252 -20.28 19.06 10.39
CA THR A 252 -20.67 19.60 11.70
C THR A 252 -19.61 19.23 12.73
N PHE A 253 -19.14 17.99 12.71
CA PHE A 253 -18.08 17.53 13.59
C PHE A 253 -16.76 18.31 13.39
N PHE A 254 -16.35 18.50 12.13
CA PHE A 254 -15.14 19.26 11.81
C PHE A 254 -15.22 20.70 12.33
N VAL A 255 -16.31 21.41 12.04
CA VAL A 255 -16.47 22.81 12.48
C VAL A 255 -16.54 22.89 14.00
N GLU A 256 -17.36 22.07 14.67
CA GLU A 256 -17.56 22.18 16.12
C GLU A 256 -16.37 21.65 16.94
N HIS A 257 -15.81 20.49 16.58
CA HIS A 257 -14.86 19.76 17.44
C HIS A 257 -13.41 19.87 17.01
N ILE A 258 -13.13 20.43 15.83
CA ILE A 258 -11.77 20.73 15.37
C ILE A 258 -11.58 22.24 15.33
N VAL A 259 -12.30 22.95 14.47
CA VAL A 259 -12.07 24.39 14.23
C VAL A 259 -12.48 25.24 15.43
N ASN A 260 -13.74 25.16 15.86
CA ASN A 260 -14.25 25.96 16.97
C ASN A 260 -13.62 25.55 18.30
N ARG A 261 -13.33 24.25 18.48
CA ARG A 261 -12.63 23.76 19.67
C ARG A 261 -11.21 24.33 19.77
N LEU A 262 -10.46 24.33 18.67
CA LEU A 262 -9.15 24.96 18.63
C LEU A 262 -9.26 26.47 18.92
N GLY A 263 -10.26 27.14 18.34
CA GLY A 263 -10.56 28.55 18.63
C GLY A 263 -10.87 28.81 20.11
N ALA A 264 -11.66 27.96 20.76
CA ALA A 264 -11.95 28.07 22.20
C ALA A 264 -10.70 27.85 23.07
N ASP A 265 -9.85 26.88 22.71
CA ASP A 265 -8.60 26.60 23.41
C ASP A 265 -7.62 27.79 23.29
N LEU A 266 -7.51 28.41 22.11
CA LEU A 266 -6.69 29.61 21.90
C LEU A 266 -7.27 30.85 22.61
N GLY A 267 -8.60 31.00 22.63
CA GLY A 267 -9.28 32.09 23.33
C GLY A 267 -9.05 32.03 24.84
N THR A 268 -9.03 30.83 25.42
CA THR A 268 -8.69 30.64 26.84
C THR A 268 -7.28 31.12 27.17
N ILE A 269 -6.32 30.94 26.24
CA ILE A 269 -4.94 31.42 26.41
C ILE A 269 -4.88 32.94 26.29
N ALA A 270 -5.56 33.51 25.30
CA ALA A 270 -5.64 34.95 25.12
C ALA A 270 -6.21 35.66 26.36
N GLU A 271 -7.34 35.16 26.89
CA GLU A 271 -7.94 35.72 28.11
C GLU A 271 -7.01 35.59 29.33
N ALA A 272 -6.28 34.48 29.46
CA ALA A 272 -5.34 34.29 30.57
C ALA A 272 -4.16 35.28 30.48
N LEU A 273 -3.64 35.54 29.27
CA LEU A 273 -2.59 36.52 29.03
C LEU A 273 -3.07 37.95 29.31
N GLU A 274 -4.28 38.31 28.84
CA GLU A 274 -4.89 39.63 29.08
C GLU A 274 -5.12 39.89 30.58
N ARG A 275 -5.68 38.91 31.31
CA ARG A 275 -5.92 39.03 32.76
C ARG A 275 -4.60 39.12 33.52
N GLY A 276 -3.62 38.28 33.21
CA GLY A 276 -2.30 38.35 33.82
C GLY A 276 -1.65 39.73 33.60
N ALA A 277 -1.75 40.27 32.39
CA ALA A 277 -1.26 41.61 32.07
C ALA A 277 -2.02 42.73 32.82
N ALA A 278 -3.32 42.57 33.05
CA ALA A 278 -4.13 43.53 33.84
C ALA A 278 -3.77 43.50 35.34
N GLU A 279 -3.31 42.36 35.84
CA GLU A 279 -2.81 42.18 37.21
C GLU A 279 -1.32 42.54 37.36
N GLU A 280 -0.70 43.14 36.32
CA GLU A 280 0.73 43.47 36.26
C GLU A 280 1.67 42.25 36.43
N ALA A 281 1.15 41.03 36.21
CA ALA A 281 1.97 39.83 36.17
C ALA A 281 2.73 39.75 34.84
N VAL A 282 3.97 39.25 34.89
CA VAL A 282 4.85 39.11 33.73
C VAL A 282 5.30 37.66 33.61
N LEU A 283 5.06 37.06 32.44
CA LEU A 283 5.54 35.71 32.14
C LEU A 283 7.05 35.71 31.84
N PRO A 284 7.77 34.64 32.22
CA PRO A 284 9.15 34.47 31.78
C PRO A 284 9.28 34.48 30.26
N VAL A 285 10.39 35.02 29.74
CA VAL A 285 10.69 35.09 28.29
C VAL A 285 10.56 33.71 27.63
N GLU A 286 11.08 32.66 28.27
CA GLU A 286 10.98 31.29 27.75
C GLU A 286 9.52 30.86 27.55
N ARG A 287 8.62 31.24 28.47
CA ARG A 287 7.20 30.91 28.35
C ARG A 287 6.53 31.69 27.22
N MET A 288 6.92 32.95 27.02
CA MET A 288 6.47 33.76 25.89
C MET A 288 6.88 33.11 24.56
N VAL A 289 8.14 32.69 24.42
CA VAL A 289 8.65 31.99 23.22
C VAL A 289 7.87 30.69 22.97
N GLN A 290 7.64 29.87 24.00
CA GLN A 290 6.85 28.64 23.87
C GLN A 290 5.43 28.90 23.33
N LEU A 291 4.78 29.98 23.79
CA LEU A 291 3.42 30.34 23.36
C LEU A 291 3.40 30.86 21.91
N TYR A 292 4.36 31.71 21.52
CA TYR A 292 4.49 32.14 20.12
C TYR A 292 4.73 30.94 19.19
N LYS A 293 5.70 30.07 19.53
CA LYS A 293 6.00 28.88 18.72
C LYS A 293 4.82 27.94 18.61
N ARG A 294 4.03 27.76 19.68
CA ARG A 294 2.78 26.99 19.63
C ARG A 294 1.76 27.62 18.69
N LEU A 295 1.57 28.94 18.75
CA LEU A 295 0.63 29.64 17.88
C LEU A 295 1.01 29.49 16.40
N MET A 296 2.30 29.64 16.09
CA MET A 296 2.84 29.45 14.74
C MET A 296 2.68 28.00 14.27
N ALA A 297 3.01 27.02 15.10
CA ALA A 297 2.95 25.60 14.78
C ALA A 297 1.56 25.13 14.32
N ILE A 298 0.47 25.79 14.72
CA ILE A 298 -0.89 25.47 14.29
C ILE A 298 -1.14 25.77 12.80
N PHE A 299 -0.44 26.78 12.27
CA PHE A 299 -0.64 27.28 10.91
C PHE A 299 0.57 27.01 10.00
N ASP A 300 1.61 26.40 10.55
CA ASP A 300 2.86 26.07 9.85
C ASP A 300 2.74 24.74 9.09
N ALA A 301 2.06 24.80 7.94
CA ALA A 301 1.87 23.65 7.07
C ALA A 301 2.08 24.01 5.59
N THR A 302 2.90 23.23 4.91
CA THR A 302 3.00 23.20 3.43
C THR A 302 1.98 22.21 2.90
N VAL A 303 1.12 22.62 1.96
CA VAL A 303 0.05 21.76 1.43
C VAL A 303 0.22 21.56 -0.08
N THR A 304 0.49 20.33 -0.50
CA THR A 304 0.82 19.98 -1.90
C THR A 304 -0.04 18.84 -2.41
N SER A 305 0.02 18.56 -3.72
CA SER A 305 -0.54 17.34 -4.31
C SER A 305 0.49 16.62 -5.17
N PHE A 306 0.33 15.31 -5.26
CA PHE A 306 1.12 14.45 -6.13
C PHE A 306 0.24 13.48 -6.90
N GLU A 307 0.55 13.27 -8.19
CA GLU A 307 -0.21 12.43 -9.11
C GLU A 307 0.70 11.36 -9.70
N ARG A 308 0.81 10.19 -9.05
CA ARG A 308 1.71 9.14 -9.53
C ARG A 308 1.42 8.69 -10.96
N LYS A 309 0.15 8.73 -11.40
CA LYS A 309 -0.29 8.28 -12.72
C LYS A 309 0.13 9.21 -13.86
N ARG A 310 0.78 10.34 -13.55
CA ARG A 310 1.48 11.16 -14.55
C ARG A 310 2.80 10.52 -14.98
N TYR A 311 3.37 9.64 -14.15
CA TYR A 311 4.73 9.15 -14.30
C TYR A 311 4.76 7.66 -14.61
N VAL A 312 5.37 7.27 -15.72
CA VAL A 312 5.53 5.86 -16.11
C VAL A 312 6.56 5.11 -15.24
N SER A 313 7.41 5.85 -14.53
CA SER A 313 8.40 5.28 -13.60
C SER A 313 7.83 4.89 -12.24
N LEU A 314 6.53 5.08 -12.03
CA LEU A 314 5.83 4.72 -10.81
C LEU A 314 4.72 3.71 -11.12
N SER A 315 4.35 2.90 -10.12
CA SER A 315 3.36 1.85 -10.32
C SER A 315 2.02 2.41 -10.81
N GLY A 316 1.41 1.73 -11.77
CA GLY A 316 0.08 2.05 -12.30
C GLY A 316 -1.09 1.36 -11.58
N GLU A 317 -0.81 0.44 -10.65
CA GLU A 317 -1.83 -0.46 -10.09
C GLU A 317 -2.94 0.29 -9.33
N PRO A 318 -4.24 -0.02 -9.52
CA PRO A 318 -5.35 0.73 -8.95
C PRO A 318 -5.65 0.36 -7.48
N ASN A 319 -4.64 0.33 -6.61
CA ASN A 319 -4.78 0.12 -5.17
C ASN A 319 -4.23 1.31 -4.35
N LYS A 320 -4.55 1.34 -3.04
CA LYS A 320 -4.17 2.45 -2.15
C LYS A 320 -2.71 2.33 -1.72
N ALA A 321 -2.23 1.13 -1.40
CA ALA A 321 -0.84 0.85 -1.08
C ALA A 321 0.12 1.40 -2.14
N MET A 322 -0.11 1.17 -3.42
CA MET A 322 0.77 1.65 -4.49
C MET A 322 0.74 3.16 -4.65
N ASN A 323 -0.38 3.82 -4.31
CA ASN A 323 -0.40 5.28 -4.26
C ASN A 323 0.53 5.82 -3.17
N LEU A 324 0.46 5.24 -1.97
CA LEU A 324 1.34 5.58 -0.85
C LEU A 324 2.80 5.23 -1.15
N ASN A 325 3.06 4.00 -1.59
CA ASN A 325 4.40 3.49 -1.90
C ASN A 325 5.09 4.28 -2.99
N SER A 326 4.36 4.72 -4.03
CA SER A 326 4.92 5.55 -5.10
C SER A 326 5.49 6.86 -4.55
N TYR A 327 4.81 7.49 -3.59
CA TYR A 327 5.30 8.73 -2.99
C TYR A 327 6.39 8.46 -1.95
N ILE A 328 6.24 7.45 -1.09
CA ILE A 328 7.24 7.06 -0.09
C ILE A 328 8.57 6.67 -0.77
N GLY A 329 8.51 5.96 -1.90
CA GLY A 329 9.68 5.56 -2.68
C GLY A 329 10.48 6.72 -3.26
N LEU A 330 9.86 7.91 -3.37
CA LEU A 330 10.52 9.14 -3.81
C LEU A 330 11.13 9.93 -2.64
N MET A 331 10.79 9.62 -1.38
CA MET A 331 11.26 10.39 -0.22
C MET A 331 12.78 10.35 -0.08
N GLY A 332 13.39 11.52 0.07
CA GLY A 332 14.84 11.74 0.11
C GLY A 332 15.50 11.85 -1.26
N GLY A 333 14.73 11.75 -2.34
CA GLY A 333 15.24 11.86 -3.70
C GLY A 333 15.02 13.23 -4.33
N SER A 334 15.84 13.49 -5.35
CA SER A 334 15.73 14.62 -6.26
C SER A 334 15.56 14.09 -7.67
N TYR A 335 14.57 14.58 -8.39
CA TYR A 335 14.11 14.01 -9.65
C TYR A 335 13.93 15.08 -10.73
N GLN A 336 14.13 14.70 -11.97
CA GLN A 336 13.79 15.49 -13.16
C GLN A 336 12.71 14.77 -13.97
N GLU A 337 11.78 15.51 -14.57
CA GLU A 337 10.82 14.93 -15.51
C GLU A 337 11.50 14.68 -16.85
N VAL A 338 11.58 13.43 -17.28
CA VAL A 338 12.13 13.04 -18.58
C VAL A 338 11.01 12.52 -19.46
N SER A 339 10.87 13.08 -20.66
CA SER A 339 9.95 12.54 -21.65
C SER A 339 10.50 11.24 -22.21
N THR A 340 9.77 10.14 -22.05
CA THR A 340 10.09 8.83 -22.63
C THR A 340 9.01 8.46 -23.67
N PRO A 341 9.26 7.47 -24.55
CA PRO A 341 8.24 6.99 -25.49
C PRO A 341 6.96 6.48 -24.81
N MET A 342 7.03 6.01 -23.57
CA MET A 342 5.86 5.53 -22.81
C MET A 342 5.09 6.65 -22.10
N GLY A 343 5.70 7.83 -21.95
CA GLY A 343 5.18 8.95 -21.18
C GLY A 343 6.26 9.65 -20.36
N ILE A 344 5.84 10.54 -19.46
CA ILE A 344 6.78 11.27 -18.60
C ILE A 344 7.28 10.31 -17.51
N ALA A 345 8.58 10.28 -17.23
CA ALA A 345 9.18 9.53 -16.14
C ALA A 345 9.88 10.46 -15.16
N LEU A 346 9.81 10.15 -13.86
CA LEU A 346 10.70 10.75 -12.86
C LEU A 346 11.99 9.95 -12.80
N VAL A 347 13.11 10.59 -13.11
CA VAL A 347 14.46 10.00 -13.07
C VAL A 347 15.29 10.75 -12.04
N SER A 348 16.08 10.01 -11.26
CA SER A 348 16.98 10.61 -10.25
C SER A 348 17.91 11.63 -10.90
N ALA A 349 18.02 12.80 -10.29
CA ALA A 349 18.84 13.91 -10.74
C ALA A 349 19.65 14.49 -9.58
N GLY A 350 20.84 15.02 -9.88
CA GLY A 350 21.60 15.80 -8.91
C GLY A 350 20.86 17.10 -8.53
N ALA A 351 21.14 17.64 -7.34
CA ALA A 351 20.40 18.77 -6.76
C ALA A 351 20.28 20.01 -7.67
N GLY A 352 21.26 20.26 -8.55
CA GLY A 352 21.25 21.39 -9.48
C GLY A 352 20.36 21.23 -10.72
N ARG A 353 19.82 20.03 -10.99
CA ARG A 353 18.94 19.73 -12.14
C ARG A 353 17.57 19.19 -11.72
N ALA A 354 17.31 19.15 -10.42
CA ALA A 354 16.08 18.57 -9.89
C ALA A 354 14.89 19.52 -10.10
N GLU A 355 13.85 19.01 -10.76
CA GLU A 355 12.56 19.69 -10.92
C GLU A 355 11.59 19.33 -9.79
N VAL A 356 11.74 18.13 -9.22
CA VAL A 356 10.93 17.61 -8.12
C VAL A 356 11.86 17.08 -7.03
N THR A 357 11.83 17.70 -5.85
CA THR A 357 12.56 17.20 -4.67
C THR A 357 11.56 16.81 -3.58
N ILE A 358 11.65 15.57 -3.13
CA ILE A 358 10.81 15.05 -2.05
C ILE A 358 11.70 14.86 -0.81
N PRO A 359 11.47 15.57 0.31
CA PRO A 359 12.26 15.41 1.52
C PRO A 359 12.17 14.00 2.08
N ASN A 360 13.16 13.69 2.93
CA ASN A 360 13.17 12.48 3.72
C ASN A 360 12.70 12.79 5.14
N PRO A 361 11.42 12.56 5.50
CA PRO A 361 10.94 12.88 6.83
C PRO A 361 11.36 11.81 7.85
N ASP A 362 11.40 12.19 9.13
CA ASP A 362 11.58 11.23 10.24
C ASP A 362 10.33 10.36 10.43
N TYR A 363 9.16 10.97 10.22
CA TYR A 363 7.85 10.35 10.37
C TYR A 363 6.95 10.60 9.16
N VAL A 364 6.18 9.58 8.81
CA VAL A 364 5.09 9.66 7.83
C VAL A 364 3.78 9.48 8.59
N LEU A 365 2.85 10.41 8.44
CA LEU A 365 1.48 10.26 8.95
C LEU A 365 0.59 9.88 7.77
N THR A 366 -0.04 8.72 7.79
CA THR A 366 -1.07 8.41 6.79
C THR A 366 -2.45 8.89 7.29
N LEU A 367 -3.34 9.24 6.36
CA LEU A 367 -4.70 9.69 6.70
C LEU A 367 -5.66 9.38 5.56
N ASP A 368 -6.78 8.71 5.84
CA ASP A 368 -7.81 8.47 4.82
C ASP A 368 -8.52 9.77 4.41
N ALA A 369 -8.92 9.89 3.14
CA ALA A 369 -9.56 11.10 2.61
C ALA A 369 -10.88 11.49 3.31
N ASP A 370 -11.51 10.58 4.04
CA ASP A 370 -12.75 10.78 4.81
C ASP A 370 -12.53 10.71 6.34
N SER A 371 -11.29 10.93 6.77
CA SER A 371 -10.89 10.91 8.17
C SER A 371 -10.40 12.28 8.62
N VAL A 372 -10.73 12.62 9.86
CA VAL A 372 -10.27 13.86 10.48
C VAL A 372 -9.53 13.57 11.77
N LEU A 373 -8.54 14.42 12.04
CA LEU A 373 -7.70 14.35 13.23
C LEU A 373 -8.04 15.50 14.18
N LEU A 374 -8.02 15.24 15.49
CA LEU A 374 -8.04 16.30 16.49
C LEU A 374 -6.68 17.04 16.50
N PRO A 375 -6.63 18.35 16.84
CA PRO A 375 -5.43 19.19 16.65
C PRO A 375 -4.14 18.69 17.32
N GLU A 376 -4.22 17.92 18.40
CA GLU A 376 -3.02 17.43 19.11
C GLU A 376 -2.55 16.03 18.66
N TYR A 377 -3.13 15.46 17.60
CA TYR A 377 -2.86 14.08 17.19
C TYR A 377 -1.37 13.87 16.86
N ALA A 378 -0.81 14.68 15.95
CA ALA A 378 0.59 14.56 15.54
C ALA A 378 1.54 14.79 16.72
N LEU A 379 1.34 15.89 17.45
CA LEU A 379 2.14 16.25 18.62
C LEU A 379 2.23 15.12 19.64
N ARG A 380 1.09 14.56 20.05
CA ARG A 380 1.07 13.55 21.11
C ARG A 380 1.70 12.23 20.70
N LEU A 381 1.47 11.81 19.46
CA LEU A 381 2.00 10.54 18.95
C LEU A 381 3.49 10.63 18.68
N VAL A 382 3.96 11.72 18.05
CA VAL A 382 5.40 11.91 17.82
C VAL A 382 6.13 12.08 19.16
N HIS A 383 5.61 12.90 20.07
CA HIS A 383 6.19 13.04 21.42
C HIS A 383 6.30 11.69 22.14
N LEU A 384 5.29 10.81 22.03
CA LEU A 384 5.36 9.45 22.57
C LEU A 384 6.49 8.65 21.92
N MET A 385 6.58 8.67 20.59
CA MET A 385 7.57 7.88 19.83
C MET A 385 9.01 8.37 20.02
N GLU A 386 9.20 9.63 20.42
CA GLU A 386 10.49 10.21 20.78
C GLU A 386 10.95 9.86 22.21
N GLN A 387 10.06 9.34 23.05
CA GLN A 387 10.48 8.83 24.36
C GLN A 387 11.27 7.52 24.19
N GLY A 388 12.39 7.37 24.91
CA GLY A 388 13.29 6.22 24.77
C GLY A 388 12.63 4.84 24.95
N ALA A 389 11.56 4.75 25.75
CA ALA A 389 10.78 3.52 25.93
C ALA A 389 10.05 3.06 24.64
N TYR A 390 9.86 3.95 23.67
CA TYR A 390 9.17 3.73 22.40
C TYR A 390 10.11 3.85 21.19
N ALA A 391 11.43 3.79 21.39
CA ALA A 391 12.41 3.83 20.30
C ALA A 391 12.20 2.71 19.26
N GLN A 392 11.66 1.56 19.67
CA GLN A 392 11.30 0.41 18.82
C GLN A 392 9.82 0.42 18.38
N CYS A 393 9.11 1.53 18.59
CA CYS A 393 7.77 1.71 18.05
C CYS A 393 7.88 2.18 16.59
N ALA A 394 7.36 1.36 15.67
CA ALA A 394 7.27 1.71 14.26
C ALA A 394 5.98 2.46 13.94
N VAL A 395 4.87 2.08 14.58
CA VAL A 395 3.55 2.65 14.30
C VAL A 395 2.88 3.03 15.61
N ALA A 396 2.58 4.32 15.75
CA ALA A 396 1.66 4.83 16.77
C ALA A 396 0.36 5.27 16.11
N GLN A 397 -0.78 4.84 16.63
CA GLN A 397 -2.09 5.19 16.05
C GLN A 397 -3.14 5.39 17.14
N THR A 398 -4.24 6.07 16.81
CA THR A 398 -5.48 5.91 17.58
C THR A 398 -6.48 5.18 16.70
N PRO A 399 -7.01 4.01 17.10
CA PRO A 399 -8.08 3.37 16.36
C PRO A 399 -9.22 4.37 16.15
N TYR A 400 -9.59 4.58 14.89
CA TYR A 400 -10.54 5.62 14.52
C TYR A 400 -11.92 5.35 15.14
N SER A 401 -12.59 6.43 15.52
CA SER A 401 -13.94 6.41 16.09
C SER A 401 -14.97 6.83 15.04
N ALA A 402 -16.22 6.45 15.24
CA ALA A 402 -17.30 6.91 14.36
C ALA A 402 -17.71 8.36 14.71
N PHE A 403 -18.08 9.14 13.70
CA PHE A 403 -18.67 10.46 13.91
C PHE A 403 -20.00 10.36 14.68
N PRO A 404 -20.25 11.25 15.67
CA PRO A 404 -21.55 11.33 16.31
C PRO A 404 -22.60 11.93 15.35
N GLY A 405 -23.87 11.56 15.52
CA GLY A 405 -24.97 12.25 14.81
C GLY A 405 -25.34 11.66 13.46
N ALA A 406 -24.87 10.45 13.14
CA ALA A 406 -25.25 9.66 11.97
C ALA A 406 -26.77 9.69 11.70
N ALA A 407 -27.15 10.01 10.46
CA ALA A 407 -28.53 10.25 10.05
C ALA A 407 -29.33 8.96 9.82
N THR A 408 -28.64 7.85 9.56
CA THR A 408 -29.26 6.54 9.28
C THR A 408 -29.06 5.54 10.41
N ARG A 409 -29.96 4.56 10.51
CA ARG A 409 -29.85 3.45 11.48
C ARG A 409 -28.64 2.56 11.17
N LEU A 410 -28.36 2.35 9.90
CA LEU A 410 -27.26 1.52 9.41
C LEU A 410 -25.91 2.12 9.85
N GLU A 411 -25.71 3.38 9.51
CA GLU A 411 -24.49 4.13 9.83
C GLU A 411 -24.25 4.17 11.34
N ARG A 412 -25.28 4.44 12.15
CA ARG A 412 -25.22 4.36 13.61
C ARG A 412 -24.76 2.98 14.12
N ILE A 413 -25.32 1.89 13.61
CA ILE A 413 -24.97 0.53 14.08
C ILE A 413 -23.58 0.12 13.57
N SER A 414 -23.22 0.51 12.36
CA SER A 414 -21.86 0.37 11.85
C SER A 414 -20.87 1.10 12.76
N GLY A 415 -21.16 2.36 13.12
CA GLY A 415 -20.38 3.15 14.07
C GLY A 415 -20.27 2.51 15.46
N ALA A 416 -21.35 1.89 15.96
CA ALA A 416 -21.30 1.15 17.21
C ALA A 416 -20.28 0.00 17.17
N THR A 417 -20.20 -0.74 16.05
CA THR A 417 -19.19 -1.79 15.90
C THR A 417 -17.77 -1.23 15.83
N THR A 418 -17.57 -0.08 15.16
CA THR A 418 -16.28 0.63 15.10
C THR A 418 -15.82 1.10 16.48
N ASP A 419 -16.71 1.69 17.27
CA ASP A 419 -16.36 2.21 18.60
C ASP A 419 -16.02 1.09 19.61
N ILE A 420 -16.60 -0.10 19.43
CA ILE A 420 -16.21 -1.31 20.16
C ILE A 420 -14.82 -1.80 19.73
N GLN A 421 -14.46 -1.69 18.45
CA GLN A 421 -13.11 -2.04 17.99
C GLN A 421 -12.04 -1.22 18.69
N HIS A 422 -12.29 0.04 19.02
CA HIS A 422 -11.35 0.81 19.86
C HIS A 422 -11.05 0.08 21.19
N ILE A 423 -12.06 -0.44 21.90
CA ILE A 423 -11.84 -1.22 23.13
C ILE A 423 -10.99 -2.46 22.85
N VAL A 424 -11.32 -3.19 21.78
CA VAL A 424 -10.60 -4.41 21.38
C VAL A 424 -9.13 -4.11 21.09
N HIS A 425 -8.85 -3.10 20.26
CA HIS A 425 -7.48 -2.73 19.87
C HIS A 425 -6.66 -2.20 21.04
N GLN A 426 -7.24 -1.40 21.94
CA GLN A 426 -6.56 -1.00 23.16
C GLN A 426 -6.19 -2.23 24.01
N GLY A 427 -7.10 -3.20 24.11
CA GLY A 427 -6.86 -4.49 24.73
C GLY A 427 -5.75 -5.30 24.08
N MET A 428 -5.75 -5.39 22.74
CA MET A 428 -4.73 -6.11 21.99
C MET A 428 -3.33 -5.52 22.23
N THR A 429 -3.19 -4.20 22.29
CA THR A 429 -1.90 -3.55 22.63
C THR A 429 -1.39 -3.97 24.00
N HIS A 430 -2.26 -4.12 25.02
CA HIS A 430 -1.85 -4.61 26.35
C HIS A 430 -1.15 -5.96 26.28
N TYR A 431 -1.61 -6.84 25.37
CA TYR A 431 -1.06 -8.18 25.18
C TYR A 431 0.01 -8.25 24.07
N GLY A 432 0.46 -7.12 23.51
CA GLY A 432 1.41 -7.10 22.38
C GLY A 432 0.84 -7.65 21.07
N ALA A 433 -0.49 -7.71 20.96
CA ALA A 433 -1.23 -8.38 19.90
C ALA A 433 -1.81 -7.42 18.84
N THR A 434 -1.53 -6.11 18.93
CA THR A 434 -2.18 -5.13 18.04
C THR A 434 -1.67 -5.20 16.60
N PHE A 435 -2.55 -4.82 15.68
CA PHE A 435 -2.25 -4.54 14.29
C PHE A 435 -2.31 -3.04 14.01
N TRP A 436 -1.57 -2.61 12.99
CA TRP A 436 -1.81 -1.36 12.29
C TRP A 436 -3.13 -1.50 11.54
N VAL A 437 -4.09 -0.61 11.83
CA VAL A 437 -5.45 -0.68 11.30
C VAL A 437 -5.91 0.66 10.74
N GLY A 438 -5.94 0.75 9.41
CA GLY A 438 -6.37 1.92 8.68
C GLY A 438 -5.24 2.93 8.46
N ALA A 439 -5.50 3.97 7.69
CA ALA A 439 -4.47 4.95 7.40
C ALA A 439 -4.16 5.87 8.59
N ASN A 440 -4.97 5.98 9.63
CA ASN A 440 -4.77 7.05 10.63
C ASN A 440 -3.66 6.69 11.63
N ALA A 441 -2.40 6.82 11.22
CA ALA A 441 -1.24 6.39 12.02
C ALA A 441 0.01 7.25 11.72
N VAL A 442 0.83 7.44 12.75
CA VAL A 442 2.20 7.98 12.64
C VAL A 442 3.15 6.80 12.51
N LEU A 443 3.86 6.74 11.39
CA LEU A 443 4.81 5.71 11.03
C LEU A 443 6.23 6.29 11.09
N ARG A 444 7.13 5.59 11.79
CA ARG A 444 8.55 5.91 11.76
C ARG A 444 9.11 5.56 10.38
N LYS A 445 9.65 6.54 9.66
CA LYS A 445 10.10 6.35 8.28
C LYS A 445 11.17 5.26 8.17
N LYS A 446 12.12 5.22 9.12
CA LYS A 446 13.13 4.16 9.21
C LYS A 446 12.53 2.75 9.29
N ALA A 447 11.42 2.59 10.00
CA ALA A 447 10.77 1.28 10.12
C ALA A 447 10.10 0.84 8.80
N LEU A 448 9.62 1.81 8.00
CA LEU A 448 9.16 1.54 6.64
C LEU A 448 10.33 1.12 5.74
N ASP A 449 11.46 1.81 5.80
CA ASP A 449 12.65 1.45 5.03
C ASP A 449 13.12 0.02 5.32
N ASP A 450 13.09 -0.41 6.58
CA ASP A 450 13.50 -1.77 6.99
C ASP A 450 12.63 -2.89 6.40
N ILE A 451 11.41 -2.58 5.99
CA ILE A 451 10.47 -3.54 5.37
C ILE A 451 10.27 -3.28 3.87
N CYS A 452 11.03 -2.35 3.28
CA CYS A 452 10.96 -2.05 1.87
C CYS A 452 11.39 -3.26 1.04
N GLU A 453 10.55 -3.61 0.07
CA GLU A 453 10.85 -4.60 -0.96
C GLU A 453 10.89 -3.91 -2.32
N ALA A 454 11.90 -4.21 -3.13
CA ALA A 454 11.96 -3.74 -4.50
C ALA A 454 11.30 -4.78 -5.42
N ALA A 455 10.47 -4.29 -6.33
CA ALA A 455 9.96 -5.06 -7.47
C ALA A 455 10.21 -4.27 -8.74
N TYR A 456 10.00 -4.89 -9.89
CA TYR A 456 10.16 -4.23 -11.19
C TYR A 456 8.84 -4.30 -11.96
N GLU A 457 8.39 -3.15 -12.47
CA GLU A 457 7.31 -3.05 -13.46
C GLU A 457 7.95 -2.52 -14.75
N GLY A 458 8.21 -3.41 -15.71
CA GLY A 458 9.11 -3.08 -16.84
C GLY A 458 10.54 -2.83 -16.34
N ASP A 459 11.19 -1.76 -16.81
CA ASP A 459 12.54 -1.37 -16.35
C ASP A 459 12.53 -0.54 -15.06
N TRP A 460 11.35 -0.21 -14.54
CA TRP A 460 11.23 0.69 -13.40
C TRP A 460 11.19 -0.09 -12.10
N GLU A 461 12.13 0.25 -11.21
CA GLU A 461 12.13 -0.24 -9.84
C GLU A 461 10.96 0.39 -9.06
N ILE A 462 10.02 -0.45 -8.68
CA ILE A 462 8.88 -0.10 -7.83
C ILE A 462 9.19 -0.53 -6.39
N LYS A 463 9.38 0.46 -5.52
CA LYS A 463 9.56 0.23 -4.09
C LYS A 463 8.22 -0.01 -3.41
N ARG A 464 8.11 -1.09 -2.64
CA ARG A 464 6.92 -1.47 -1.88
C ARG A 464 7.24 -1.48 -0.39
N TYR A 465 6.67 -0.51 0.34
CA TYR A 465 6.81 -0.39 1.79
C TYR A 465 5.60 -1.02 2.49
N ILE A 466 4.41 -0.59 2.07
CA ILE A 466 3.12 -1.14 2.50
C ILE A 466 2.79 -2.30 1.56
N GLN A 467 2.68 -3.50 2.11
CA GLN A 467 2.52 -4.72 1.32
C GLN A 467 1.11 -4.84 0.72
N ASP A 468 1.01 -5.12 -0.58
CA ASP A 468 -0.25 -5.19 -1.33
C ASP A 468 -0.63 -6.63 -1.73
N ARG A 469 -0.02 -7.62 -1.07
CA ARG A 469 -0.26 -9.04 -1.34
C ARG A 469 -1.68 -9.44 -0.92
N THR A 470 -2.20 -8.77 0.11
CA THR A 470 -3.56 -8.92 0.61
C THR A 470 -4.34 -7.62 0.50
N VAL A 471 -5.68 -7.73 0.56
CA VAL A 471 -6.61 -6.59 0.49
C VAL A 471 -6.56 -5.69 1.75
N ILE A 472 -5.92 -6.15 2.84
CA ILE A 472 -5.75 -5.42 4.11
C ILE A 472 -4.27 -5.11 4.37
N GLU A 473 -3.69 -4.38 3.43
CA GLU A 473 -2.27 -3.98 3.34
C GLU A 473 -1.63 -3.49 4.66
N ASP A 474 -2.32 -2.65 5.43
CA ASP A 474 -1.84 -2.13 6.72
C ASP A 474 -1.65 -3.26 7.77
N THR A 475 -2.62 -4.18 7.83
CA THR A 475 -2.62 -5.29 8.78
C THR A 475 -1.54 -6.31 8.42
N GLU A 476 -1.29 -6.53 7.13
CA GLU A 476 -0.20 -7.40 6.68
C GLU A 476 1.18 -6.81 7.04
N SER A 477 1.38 -5.52 6.76
CA SER A 477 2.64 -4.81 7.02
C SER A 477 3.04 -4.86 8.51
N THR A 478 2.08 -5.06 9.42
CA THR A 478 2.34 -5.33 10.85
C THR A 478 3.22 -6.57 11.06
N ILE A 479 2.99 -7.63 10.27
CA ILE A 479 3.75 -8.87 10.38
C ILE A 479 5.21 -8.62 9.97
N ASP A 480 5.42 -7.91 8.86
CA ASP A 480 6.75 -7.59 8.35
C ASP A 480 7.56 -6.70 9.30
N LEU A 481 6.92 -5.66 9.86
CA LEU A 481 7.49 -4.84 10.93
C LEU A 481 7.92 -5.72 12.13
N GLY A 482 7.04 -6.64 12.53
CA GLY A 482 7.30 -7.57 13.61
C GLY A 482 8.42 -8.57 13.35
N VAL A 483 8.58 -9.04 12.10
CA VAL A 483 9.70 -9.88 11.68
C VAL A 483 11.01 -9.10 11.85
N ARG A 484 11.04 -7.80 11.57
CA ARG A 484 12.18 -6.90 11.81
C ARG A 484 12.37 -6.47 13.27
N GLY A 485 11.46 -6.83 14.17
CA GLY A 485 11.57 -6.53 15.61
C GLY A 485 10.89 -5.24 16.06
N TRP A 486 10.23 -4.54 15.13
CA TRP A 486 9.45 -3.35 15.44
C TRP A 486 8.16 -3.69 16.20
N THR A 487 7.69 -2.73 16.98
CA THR A 487 6.46 -2.82 17.78
C THR A 487 5.44 -1.76 17.35
N LEU A 488 4.18 -1.99 17.70
CA LEU A 488 3.06 -1.11 17.39
C LEU A 488 2.36 -0.68 18.67
N TYR A 489 1.82 0.54 18.68
CA TYR A 489 1.18 1.12 19.86
C TYR A 489 -0.12 1.84 19.50
N ASN A 490 -1.23 1.46 20.17
CA ASN A 490 -2.46 2.24 20.11
C ASN A 490 -2.44 3.27 21.22
N TYR A 491 -2.35 4.56 20.91
CA TYR A 491 -2.47 5.61 21.90
C TYR A 491 -3.90 5.58 22.52
N PRO A 492 -4.05 5.64 23.87
CA PRO A 492 -5.36 5.44 24.52
C PRO A 492 -6.43 6.48 24.22
N GLU A 493 -6.04 7.70 23.82
CA GLU A 493 -6.98 8.79 23.55
C GLU A 493 -7.66 8.67 22.18
N ARG A 494 -8.91 9.10 22.07
CA ARG A 494 -9.69 9.09 20.82
C ARG A 494 -9.49 10.38 20.02
N MET A 495 -8.53 10.36 19.09
CA MET A 495 -8.11 11.56 18.35
C MET A 495 -8.28 11.46 16.83
N ALA A 496 -8.72 10.32 16.29
CA ALA A 496 -9.04 10.15 14.88
C ALA A 496 -10.49 9.70 14.70
N TYR A 497 -11.19 10.30 13.72
CA TYR A 497 -12.58 10.00 13.38
C TYR A 497 -12.71 9.76 11.88
N SER A 498 -13.54 8.80 11.49
CA SER A 498 -13.70 8.40 10.08
C SER A 498 -15.16 8.15 9.73
N ALA A 499 -15.51 8.43 8.48
CA ALA A 499 -16.86 8.22 7.99
C ALA A 499 -17.22 6.73 7.95
N THR A 500 -18.43 6.41 8.41
CA THR A 500 -18.98 5.06 8.30
C THR A 500 -19.88 4.95 7.07
N PRO A 501 -19.98 3.79 6.38
CA PRO A 501 -20.76 3.67 5.17
C PRO A 501 -22.25 4.06 5.39
N PRO A 502 -22.80 4.97 4.56
CA PRO A 502 -24.18 5.44 4.73
C PRO A 502 -25.23 4.45 4.21
N ASP A 503 -24.83 3.49 3.36
CA ASP A 503 -25.70 2.51 2.72
C ASP A 503 -25.14 1.07 2.78
N PHE A 504 -26.03 0.09 2.58
CA PHE A 504 -25.69 -1.33 2.70
C PHE A 504 -24.76 -1.83 1.59
N GLY A 505 -24.83 -1.28 0.37
CA GLY A 505 -23.95 -1.68 -0.73
C GLY A 505 -22.49 -1.30 -0.46
N SER A 506 -22.27 -0.05 -0.05
CA SER A 506 -20.95 0.46 0.35
C SER A 506 -20.39 -0.32 1.56
N LEU A 507 -21.25 -0.61 2.54
CA LEU A 507 -20.90 -1.44 3.69
C LEU A 507 -20.51 -2.86 3.29
N ALA A 508 -21.28 -3.51 2.42
CA ALA A 508 -21.01 -4.88 1.98
C ALA A 508 -19.64 -4.99 1.30
N ILE A 509 -19.29 -4.04 0.43
CA ILE A 509 -17.96 -3.97 -0.19
C ILE A 509 -16.88 -3.82 0.89
N GLN A 510 -17.06 -2.92 1.84
CA GLN A 510 -16.09 -2.71 2.92
C GLN A 510 -15.87 -3.98 3.75
N ARG A 511 -16.95 -4.65 4.18
CA ARG A 511 -16.88 -5.84 5.04
C ARG A 511 -16.37 -7.06 4.30
N GLN A 512 -16.69 -7.21 3.02
CA GLN A 512 -16.14 -8.27 2.17
C GLN A 512 -14.61 -8.17 2.10
N ARG A 513 -14.05 -6.96 1.93
CA ARG A 513 -12.60 -6.73 1.93
C ARG A 513 -11.94 -7.18 3.21
N TRP A 514 -12.50 -6.80 4.37
CA TRP A 514 -11.96 -7.17 5.67
C TRP A 514 -11.97 -8.70 5.87
N ALA A 515 -13.01 -9.37 5.39
CA ALA A 515 -13.11 -10.83 5.45
C ALA A 515 -12.16 -11.56 4.47
N ASN A 516 -11.69 -10.88 3.40
CA ASN A 516 -10.78 -11.43 2.39
C ASN A 516 -9.30 -11.41 2.79
N GLY A 517 -8.93 -10.67 3.83
CA GLY A 517 -7.51 -10.51 4.18
C GLY A 517 -6.99 -11.42 5.28
N GLY A 518 -7.77 -11.62 6.36
CA GLY A 518 -7.25 -12.20 7.61
C GLY A 518 -6.64 -13.60 7.46
N LEU A 519 -7.29 -14.49 6.72
CA LEU A 519 -6.82 -15.88 6.55
C LEU A 519 -5.50 -15.99 5.76
N LEU A 520 -5.26 -15.07 4.81
CA LEU A 520 -4.01 -15.04 4.04
C LEU A 520 -2.82 -14.68 4.95
N ILE A 521 -2.99 -13.65 5.79
CA ILE A 521 -1.97 -13.16 6.72
C ILE A 521 -1.63 -14.21 7.79
N LEU A 522 -2.61 -15.02 8.21
CA LEU A 522 -2.43 -16.05 9.23
C LEU A 522 -1.26 -17.01 8.91
N SER A 523 -1.06 -17.32 7.63
CA SER A 523 0.02 -18.19 7.16
C SER A 523 1.43 -17.65 7.42
N ARG A 524 1.58 -16.32 7.50
CA ARG A 524 2.84 -15.59 7.72
C ARG A 524 3.10 -15.26 9.19
N LEU A 525 2.08 -15.37 10.05
CA LEU A 525 2.23 -15.11 11.48
C LEU A 525 3.33 -15.97 12.13
N LYS A 526 3.53 -17.20 11.62
CA LYS A 526 4.60 -18.10 12.05
C LYS A 526 6.00 -17.50 11.87
N ASP A 527 6.21 -16.69 10.83
CA ASP A 527 7.51 -16.12 10.48
C ASP A 527 7.90 -15.06 11.50
N GLN A 528 6.95 -14.21 11.90
CA GLN A 528 7.14 -13.25 12.99
C GLN A 528 7.48 -13.95 14.31
N PHE A 529 6.77 -15.03 14.67
CA PHE A 529 7.04 -15.77 15.91
C PHE A 529 8.37 -16.53 15.90
N ARG A 530 8.81 -17.02 14.73
CA ARG A 530 10.15 -17.60 14.54
C ARG A 530 11.24 -16.53 14.69
N ALA A 531 11.08 -15.37 14.04
CA ALA A 531 12.01 -14.26 14.16
C ALA A 531 12.10 -13.73 15.61
N LYS A 532 10.97 -13.68 16.32
CA LYS A 532 10.89 -13.31 17.73
C LYS A 532 11.66 -14.31 18.62
N ALA A 533 11.47 -15.61 18.40
CA ALA A 533 12.20 -16.65 19.12
C ALA A 533 13.72 -16.60 18.84
N ALA A 534 14.12 -16.33 17.59
CA ALA A 534 15.53 -16.17 17.20
C ALA A 534 16.22 -14.99 17.93
N ARG A 535 15.46 -13.95 18.31
CA ARG A 535 15.92 -12.84 19.15
C ARG A 535 15.88 -13.13 20.66
N GLY A 536 15.62 -14.37 21.07
CA GLY A 536 15.50 -14.76 22.48
C GLY A 536 14.23 -14.26 23.20
N GLN A 537 13.26 -13.73 22.46
CA GLN A 537 12.01 -13.23 23.03
C GLN A 537 10.96 -14.35 23.12
N LYS A 538 10.17 -14.36 24.21
CA LYS A 538 9.14 -15.38 24.42
C LYS A 538 7.87 -15.10 23.62
N ASN A 539 7.34 -16.14 22.98
CA ASN A 539 6.03 -16.12 22.34
C ASN A 539 4.95 -16.37 23.39
N ARG A 540 4.15 -15.34 23.73
CA ARG A 540 3.10 -15.46 24.74
C ARG A 540 1.84 -16.06 24.12
N PHE A 541 1.23 -17.04 24.78
CA PHE A 541 -0.01 -17.65 24.31
C PHE A 541 -1.11 -16.61 24.06
N GLY A 542 -1.28 -15.63 24.96
CA GLY A 542 -2.27 -14.56 24.79
C GLY A 542 -2.04 -13.70 23.53
N GLU A 543 -0.79 -13.45 23.16
CA GLU A 543 -0.44 -12.71 21.94
C GLU A 543 -0.82 -13.52 20.68
N LEU A 544 -0.44 -14.80 20.64
CA LEU A 544 -0.77 -15.72 19.56
C LEU A 544 -2.29 -15.89 19.42
N PHE A 545 -2.97 -16.22 20.51
CA PHE A 545 -4.41 -16.45 20.54
C PHE A 545 -5.19 -15.24 20.02
N LEU A 546 -4.87 -14.04 20.51
CA LEU A 546 -5.57 -12.82 20.09
C LEU A 546 -5.32 -12.48 18.62
N ARG A 547 -4.09 -12.65 18.11
CA ARG A 547 -3.77 -12.41 16.69
C ARG A 547 -4.45 -13.41 15.77
N VAL A 548 -4.42 -14.71 16.12
CA VAL A 548 -5.12 -15.77 15.38
C VAL A 548 -6.61 -15.49 15.36
N ASN A 549 -7.20 -15.20 16.52
CA ASN A 549 -8.63 -14.89 16.61
C ASN A 549 -9.00 -13.66 15.78
N TYR A 550 -8.23 -12.57 15.85
CA TYR A 550 -8.49 -11.36 15.07
C TYR A 550 -8.56 -11.65 13.55
N MET A 551 -7.66 -12.50 13.05
CA MET A 551 -7.57 -12.83 11.62
C MET A 551 -8.58 -13.90 11.15
N ALA A 552 -8.85 -14.91 11.98
CA ALA A 552 -9.65 -16.08 11.58
C ALA A 552 -11.11 -16.00 12.01
N SER A 553 -11.45 -15.15 13.00
CA SER A 553 -12.75 -15.25 13.65
C SER A 553 -13.94 -14.91 12.76
N ILE A 554 -13.77 -14.00 11.80
CA ILE A 554 -14.83 -13.68 10.84
C ILE A 554 -15.25 -14.93 10.04
N PHE A 555 -14.27 -15.73 9.60
CA PHE A 555 -14.51 -16.96 8.85
C PHE A 555 -15.19 -18.02 9.72
N TRP A 556 -14.57 -18.42 10.84
CA TRP A 556 -15.11 -19.52 11.62
C TRP A 556 -16.46 -19.18 12.25
N SER A 557 -16.73 -17.92 12.57
CA SER A 557 -17.94 -17.54 13.31
C SER A 557 -19.10 -17.49 12.34
N SER A 558 -18.84 -17.05 11.11
CA SER A 558 -19.81 -17.10 10.02
C SER A 558 -20.15 -18.54 9.65
N ILE A 559 -19.16 -19.44 9.53
CA ILE A 559 -19.41 -20.86 9.28
C ILE A 559 -20.18 -21.50 10.43
N CYS A 560 -19.73 -21.31 11.67
CA CYS A 560 -20.39 -21.84 12.86
C CYS A 560 -21.86 -21.42 12.91
N LEU A 561 -22.13 -20.13 12.66
CA LEU A 561 -23.49 -19.60 12.67
C LEU A 561 -24.35 -20.16 11.54
N VAL A 562 -23.80 -20.33 10.33
CA VAL A 562 -24.52 -20.99 9.23
C VAL A 562 -24.81 -22.46 9.55
N ILE A 563 -23.85 -23.20 10.11
CA ILE A 563 -24.05 -24.59 10.52
C ILE A 563 -25.16 -24.67 11.56
N MET A 564 -25.15 -23.80 12.58
CA MET A 564 -26.21 -23.76 13.60
C MET A 564 -27.60 -23.40 13.03
N LEU A 565 -27.66 -22.58 11.98
CA LEU A 565 -28.93 -22.15 11.37
C LEU A 565 -29.48 -23.17 10.37
N ALA A 566 -28.61 -23.89 9.66
CA ALA A 566 -28.99 -24.81 8.60
C ALA A 566 -29.15 -26.25 9.07
N TYR A 567 -28.37 -26.68 10.07
CA TYR A 567 -28.38 -28.05 10.55
C TYR A 567 -29.21 -28.21 11.83
N PRO A 568 -30.26 -29.05 11.84
CA PRO A 568 -31.06 -29.29 13.02
C PRO A 568 -30.38 -30.29 13.94
N PHE A 569 -29.54 -29.79 14.85
CA PHE A 569 -28.87 -30.62 15.85
C PHE A 569 -29.87 -31.31 16.79
N ASN A 570 -29.49 -32.49 17.28
CA ASN A 570 -30.22 -33.25 18.26
C ASN A 570 -30.46 -32.41 19.53
N ALA A 571 -31.71 -32.45 20.03
CA ALA A 571 -32.12 -31.79 21.26
C ALA A 571 -31.24 -32.18 22.47
N ASP A 572 -30.74 -33.42 22.51
CA ASP A 572 -29.82 -33.87 23.58
C ASP A 572 -28.52 -33.06 23.66
N LEU A 573 -28.10 -32.43 22.55
CA LEU A 573 -26.93 -31.55 22.50
C LEU A 573 -27.26 -30.11 22.91
N LEU A 574 -28.52 -29.71 22.73
CA LEU A 574 -29.06 -28.37 22.98
C LEU A 574 -29.41 -28.18 24.45
N ASN A 575 -28.40 -28.33 25.31
CA ASN A 575 -28.58 -28.09 26.74
C ASN A 575 -28.76 -26.57 27.00
N PRO A 576 -29.80 -26.12 27.73
CA PRO A 576 -29.97 -24.72 28.12
C PRO A 576 -28.76 -24.10 28.81
N VAL A 577 -27.92 -24.91 29.47
CA VAL A 577 -26.63 -24.51 30.06
C VAL A 577 -25.70 -23.88 29.03
N LEU A 578 -25.79 -24.23 27.75
CA LEU A 578 -25.01 -23.63 26.68
C LEU A 578 -25.24 -22.12 26.55
N LEU A 579 -26.46 -21.64 26.84
CA LEU A 579 -26.75 -20.21 26.85
C LEU A 579 -25.88 -19.47 27.87
N LEU A 580 -25.56 -20.12 29.00
CA LEU A 580 -24.70 -19.56 30.04
C LEU A 580 -23.23 -19.39 29.60
N VAL A 581 -22.80 -20.05 28.52
CA VAL A 581 -21.47 -19.81 27.91
C VAL A 581 -21.43 -18.43 27.24
N SER A 582 -22.50 -18.05 26.55
CA SER A 582 -22.56 -16.83 25.73
C SER A 582 -23.12 -15.60 26.45
N VAL A 583 -23.96 -15.80 27.48
CA VAL A 583 -24.58 -14.71 28.26
C VAL A 583 -23.54 -13.72 28.83
N PRO A 584 -22.42 -14.15 29.44
CA PRO A 584 -21.41 -13.23 29.95
C PRO A 584 -20.84 -12.31 28.86
N TYR A 585 -20.59 -12.86 27.66
CA TYR A 585 -20.13 -12.10 26.50
C TYR A 585 -21.13 -11.02 26.10
N PHE A 586 -22.40 -11.38 25.88
CA PHE A 586 -23.42 -10.42 25.47
C PHE A 586 -23.71 -9.37 26.56
N MET A 587 -23.68 -9.75 27.83
CA MET A 587 -23.86 -8.83 28.96
C MET A 587 -22.71 -7.82 29.06
N MET A 588 -21.47 -8.26 28.86
CA MET A 588 -20.32 -7.36 28.85
C MET A 588 -20.33 -6.44 27.63
N MET A 589 -20.68 -6.96 26.43
CA MET A 589 -20.84 -6.14 25.23
C MET A 589 -21.96 -5.11 25.39
N ALA A 590 -23.09 -5.47 26.00
CA ALA A 590 -24.16 -4.52 26.31
C ALA A 590 -23.71 -3.41 27.26
N ALA A 591 -22.90 -3.76 28.28
CA ALA A 591 -22.34 -2.78 29.20
C ALA A 591 -21.36 -1.83 28.50
N ASP A 592 -20.55 -2.35 27.58
CA ASP A 592 -19.56 -1.57 26.82
C ASP A 592 -20.22 -0.67 25.77
N LEU A 593 -21.27 -1.14 25.10
CA LEU A 593 -22.11 -0.29 24.24
C LEU A 593 -22.67 0.89 25.02
N LYS A 594 -23.16 0.67 26.25
CA LYS A 594 -23.60 1.77 27.11
C LYS A 594 -22.44 2.69 27.52
N TYR A 595 -21.26 2.13 27.77
CA TYR A 595 -20.07 2.90 28.12
C TYR A 595 -19.64 3.83 26.99
N VAL A 596 -19.71 3.38 25.74
CA VAL A 596 -19.49 4.20 24.53
C VAL A 596 -20.78 4.88 24.03
N GLY A 597 -21.75 5.17 24.90
CA GLY A 597 -22.90 6.04 24.55
C GLY A 597 -23.98 5.44 23.64
N TYR A 598 -23.96 4.14 23.37
CA TYR A 598 -25.03 3.40 22.67
C TYR A 598 -26.02 2.74 23.65
N LYS A 599 -27.09 2.13 23.14
CA LYS A 599 -28.08 1.43 23.97
C LYS A 599 -27.61 0.02 24.25
N ARG A 600 -27.85 -0.49 25.48
CA ARG A 600 -27.61 -1.91 25.82
C ARG A 600 -28.31 -2.87 24.85
N MET A 601 -29.53 -2.52 24.43
CA MET A 601 -30.33 -3.31 23.50
C MET A 601 -29.78 -3.32 22.06
N ASP A 602 -28.75 -2.51 21.75
CA ASP A 602 -28.12 -2.55 20.42
C ASP A 602 -27.36 -3.87 20.19
N ILE A 603 -27.11 -4.70 21.21
CA ILE A 603 -26.57 -6.06 21.03
C ILE A 603 -27.43 -6.87 20.05
N PHE A 604 -28.77 -6.75 20.10
CA PHE A 604 -29.68 -7.48 19.23
C PHE A 604 -29.64 -6.93 17.80
N ARG A 605 -29.46 -5.61 17.67
CA ARG A 605 -29.29 -4.95 16.37
C ARG A 605 -27.99 -5.36 15.71
N ILE A 606 -26.90 -5.42 16.47
CA ILE A 606 -25.59 -5.90 16.01
C ILE A 606 -25.66 -7.38 15.64
N TYR A 607 -26.38 -8.20 16.41
CA TYR A 607 -26.57 -9.61 16.06
C TYR A 607 -27.32 -9.77 14.74
N GLY A 608 -28.47 -9.10 14.56
CA GLY A 608 -29.20 -9.11 13.29
C GLY A 608 -28.39 -8.53 12.13
N PHE A 609 -27.60 -7.49 12.40
CA PHE A 609 -26.65 -6.91 11.45
C PHE A 609 -25.58 -7.93 11.00
N ASN A 610 -25.04 -8.73 11.92
CA ASN A 610 -24.08 -9.78 11.59
C ASN A 610 -24.74 -10.92 10.79
N LEU A 611 -26.01 -11.26 11.05
CA LEU A 611 -26.75 -12.28 10.27
C LEU A 611 -26.85 -11.90 8.78
N ILE A 612 -27.23 -10.65 8.47
CA ILE A 612 -27.35 -10.21 7.08
C ILE A 612 -25.98 -10.05 6.39
N LEU A 613 -24.89 -9.94 7.16
CA LEU A 613 -23.52 -9.90 6.67
C LEU A 613 -22.88 -11.29 6.50
N LEU A 614 -23.52 -12.39 6.93
CA LEU A 614 -22.97 -13.74 6.76
C LEU A 614 -22.54 -14.04 5.30
N PRO A 615 -23.36 -13.75 4.27
CA PRO A 615 -22.96 -14.01 2.89
C PRO A 615 -21.78 -13.14 2.44
N VAL A 616 -21.70 -11.91 2.95
CA VAL A 616 -20.62 -10.96 2.66
C VAL A 616 -19.31 -11.46 3.26
N ASN A 617 -19.32 -11.83 4.53
CA ASN A 617 -18.16 -12.35 5.26
C ASN A 617 -17.66 -13.67 4.64
N LEU A 618 -18.57 -14.62 4.38
CA LEU A 618 -18.21 -15.89 3.75
C LEU A 618 -17.65 -15.68 2.34
N SER A 619 -18.26 -14.80 1.54
CA SER A 619 -17.75 -14.48 0.20
C SER A 619 -16.33 -13.93 0.25
N GLY A 620 -16.01 -13.05 1.20
CA GLY A 620 -14.65 -12.57 1.40
C GLY A 620 -13.69 -13.69 1.83
N SER A 621 -14.04 -14.45 2.86
CA SER A 621 -13.15 -15.50 3.38
C SER A 621 -12.94 -16.67 2.42
N PHE A 622 -13.94 -17.05 1.61
CA PHE A 622 -13.75 -18.03 0.55
C PHE A 622 -12.83 -17.50 -0.55
N ALA A 623 -12.86 -16.21 -0.85
CA ALA A 623 -11.90 -15.60 -1.77
C ALA A 623 -10.46 -15.69 -1.21
N SER A 624 -10.26 -15.52 0.10
CA SER A 624 -8.96 -15.74 0.74
C SER A 624 -8.46 -17.18 0.56
N ILE A 625 -9.34 -18.16 0.80
CA ILE A 625 -8.99 -19.58 0.68
C ILE A 625 -8.68 -19.91 -0.78
N LEU A 626 -9.49 -19.41 -1.72
CA LEU A 626 -9.25 -19.61 -3.14
C LEU A 626 -7.90 -19.02 -3.55
N GLN A 627 -7.60 -17.78 -3.15
CA GLN A 627 -6.30 -17.15 -3.41
C GLN A 627 -5.13 -17.94 -2.79
N LEU A 628 -5.31 -18.50 -1.59
CA LEU A 628 -4.28 -19.35 -0.96
C LEU A 628 -4.03 -20.63 -1.76
N LEU A 629 -5.06 -21.19 -2.39
CA LEU A 629 -4.98 -22.42 -3.18
C LEU A 629 -4.51 -22.18 -4.62
N THR A 630 -4.92 -21.07 -5.25
CA THR A 630 -4.62 -20.76 -6.66
C THR A 630 -3.39 -19.88 -6.84
N GLY A 631 -2.99 -19.13 -5.81
CA GLY A 631 -1.96 -18.09 -5.90
C GLY A 631 -2.40 -16.82 -6.64
N GLU A 632 -3.61 -16.81 -7.24
CA GLU A 632 -4.12 -15.65 -7.98
C GLU A 632 -4.66 -14.58 -7.03
N LYS A 633 -4.17 -13.34 -7.18
CA LYS A 633 -4.64 -12.18 -6.40
C LYS A 633 -6.12 -11.92 -6.68
N SER A 634 -6.91 -11.79 -5.61
CA SER A 634 -8.32 -11.36 -5.73
C SER A 634 -8.40 -9.92 -6.25
N GLN A 635 -9.32 -9.64 -7.18
CA GLN A 635 -9.51 -8.29 -7.71
C GLN A 635 -9.93 -7.30 -6.61
N PHE A 636 -9.10 -6.28 -6.38
CA PHE A 636 -9.36 -5.23 -5.41
C PHE A 636 -10.55 -4.34 -5.85
N LYS A 637 -11.63 -4.35 -5.07
CA LYS A 637 -12.77 -3.43 -5.26
C LYS A 637 -12.74 -2.33 -4.19
N ARG A 638 -12.55 -1.07 -4.60
CA ARG A 638 -12.60 0.08 -3.70
C ARG A 638 -14.03 0.25 -3.14
N THR A 639 -14.15 0.67 -1.88
CA THR A 639 -15.45 1.07 -1.32
C THR A 639 -15.82 2.43 -1.89
N PRO A 640 -16.95 2.58 -2.60
CA PRO A 640 -17.38 3.86 -3.12
C PRO A 640 -17.69 4.85 -1.99
N LYS A 641 -17.28 6.10 -2.18
CA LYS A 641 -17.52 7.23 -1.25
C LYS A 641 -18.43 8.29 -1.89
N VAL A 642 -19.33 7.82 -2.74
CA VAL A 642 -20.22 8.67 -3.52
C VAL A 642 -21.37 9.20 -2.67
N ARG A 643 -21.82 10.43 -2.96
CA ARG A 643 -23.01 11.05 -2.36
C ARG A 643 -24.31 10.26 -2.63
N ASN A 644 -24.32 9.48 -3.72
CA ASN A 644 -25.45 8.64 -4.11
C ASN A 644 -25.33 7.22 -3.53
N ARG A 645 -26.46 6.56 -3.31
CA ARG A 645 -26.53 5.19 -2.77
C ARG A 645 -25.81 4.18 -3.68
N THR A 646 -24.94 3.34 -3.10
CA THR A 646 -24.34 2.19 -3.78
C THR A 646 -25.31 1.01 -3.83
N THR A 647 -25.51 0.40 -5.01
CA THR A 647 -26.36 -0.79 -5.16
C THR A 647 -25.68 -2.03 -4.57
N ALA A 648 -26.39 -2.81 -3.77
CA ALA A 648 -25.88 -4.07 -3.24
C ALA A 648 -25.91 -5.18 -4.31
N ALA A 649 -24.98 -6.12 -4.24
CA ALA A 649 -24.97 -7.27 -5.16
C ALA A 649 -26.19 -8.18 -4.91
N THR A 650 -26.74 -8.76 -5.98
CA THR A 650 -27.90 -9.66 -5.94
C THR A 650 -27.74 -10.78 -4.91
N THR A 651 -26.56 -11.39 -4.82
CA THR A 651 -26.28 -12.47 -3.86
C THR A 651 -26.36 -12.00 -2.41
N TYR A 652 -25.92 -10.78 -2.11
CA TYR A 652 -25.97 -10.18 -0.77
C TYR A 652 -27.38 -9.72 -0.37
N LEU A 653 -28.32 -9.72 -1.31
CA LEU A 653 -29.75 -9.46 -1.06
C LEU A 653 -30.53 -10.77 -0.93
N LEU A 654 -30.31 -11.72 -1.85
CA LEU A 654 -31.06 -12.98 -1.88
C LEU A 654 -30.64 -13.95 -0.77
N ALA A 655 -29.36 -14.02 -0.41
CA ALA A 655 -28.90 -14.98 0.60
C ALA A 655 -29.45 -14.68 2.01
N PRO A 656 -29.50 -13.41 2.49
CA PRO A 656 -30.19 -13.11 3.76
C PRO A 656 -31.71 -13.38 3.70
N LEU A 657 -32.36 -13.16 2.55
CA LEU A 657 -33.77 -13.51 2.38
C LEU A 657 -34.01 -15.02 2.41
N ALA A 658 -33.11 -15.80 1.79
CA ALA A 658 -33.13 -17.25 1.87
C ALA A 658 -32.90 -17.74 3.30
N LEU A 659 -32.02 -17.08 4.06
CA LEU A 659 -31.80 -17.37 5.48
C LEU A 659 -33.06 -17.11 6.31
N ILE A 660 -33.76 -16.00 6.05
CA ILE A 660 -35.04 -15.69 6.70
C ILE A 660 -36.08 -16.77 6.36
N ALA A 661 -36.19 -17.17 5.09
CA ALA A 661 -37.10 -18.24 4.66
C ALA A 661 -36.76 -19.57 5.32
N LEU A 662 -35.46 -19.89 5.45
CA LEU A 662 -34.99 -21.08 6.15
C LEU A 662 -35.36 -21.05 7.64
N CYS A 663 -35.17 -19.91 8.32
CA CYS A 663 -35.58 -19.77 9.72
C CYS A 663 -37.10 -19.92 9.90
N ALA A 664 -37.89 -19.38 8.96
CA ALA A 664 -39.34 -19.55 8.96
C ALA A 664 -39.77 -21.01 8.74
N TYR A 665 -39.15 -21.69 7.77
CA TYR A 665 -39.35 -23.11 7.53
C TYR A 665 -39.00 -23.96 8.76
N THR A 666 -37.83 -23.71 9.36
CA THR A 666 -37.39 -24.39 10.59
C THR A 666 -38.36 -24.15 11.73
N ALA A 667 -38.84 -22.92 11.94
CA ALA A 667 -39.83 -22.63 12.97
C ALA A 667 -41.14 -23.40 12.76
N VAL A 668 -41.66 -23.48 11.53
CA VAL A 668 -42.87 -24.26 11.21
C VAL A 668 -42.63 -25.75 11.47
N ARG A 669 -41.50 -26.28 11.00
CA ARG A 669 -41.12 -27.69 11.21
C ARG A 669 -40.98 -28.03 12.69
N ASP A 670 -40.35 -27.16 13.47
CA ASP A 670 -40.10 -27.40 14.90
C ASP A 670 -41.41 -27.35 15.71
N VAL A 671 -42.39 -26.54 15.30
CA VAL A 671 -43.76 -26.60 15.85
C VAL A 671 -44.42 -27.94 15.52
N GLN A 672 -44.30 -28.42 14.27
CA GLN A 672 -44.88 -29.70 13.85
C GLN A 672 -44.27 -30.91 14.57
N LEU A 673 -42.96 -30.84 14.85
CA LEU A 673 -42.20 -31.89 15.53
C LEU A 673 -42.13 -31.72 17.06
N ALA A 674 -42.81 -30.71 17.63
CA ALA A 674 -42.76 -30.36 19.05
C ALA A 674 -41.33 -30.12 19.61
N GLN A 675 -40.42 -29.61 18.78
CA GLN A 675 -39.03 -29.30 19.14
C GLN A 675 -38.89 -27.87 19.68
N TRP A 676 -39.43 -27.63 20.88
CA TRP A 676 -39.51 -26.28 21.46
C TRP A 676 -38.16 -25.59 21.68
N GLU A 677 -37.11 -26.36 21.97
CA GLU A 677 -35.76 -25.83 22.19
C GLU A 677 -35.16 -25.23 20.90
N ASN A 678 -35.30 -25.94 19.79
CA ASN A 678 -34.90 -25.46 18.45
C ASN A 678 -35.76 -24.29 17.97
N LEU A 679 -37.06 -24.34 18.27
CA LEU A 679 -38.01 -23.30 17.87
C LEU A 679 -37.60 -21.91 18.38
N VAL A 680 -37.17 -21.79 19.63
CA VAL A 680 -36.75 -20.50 20.21
C VAL A 680 -35.59 -19.89 19.42
N PHE A 681 -34.58 -20.70 19.09
CA PHE A 681 -33.44 -20.25 18.30
C PHE A 681 -33.88 -19.83 16.89
N ALA A 682 -34.71 -20.62 16.20
CA ALA A 682 -35.22 -20.31 14.88
C ALA A 682 -36.03 -19.00 14.86
N VAL A 683 -36.93 -18.81 15.84
CA VAL A 683 -37.77 -17.60 15.95
C VAL A 683 -36.94 -16.36 16.26
N ILE A 684 -35.97 -16.43 17.17
CA ILE A 684 -35.10 -15.28 17.46
C ILE A 684 -34.32 -14.85 16.21
N ASN A 685 -33.71 -15.80 15.49
CA ASN A 685 -32.97 -15.49 14.26
C ASN A 685 -33.89 -14.97 13.15
N LEU A 686 -35.11 -15.54 13.01
CA LEU A 686 -36.12 -15.06 12.09
C LEU A 686 -36.47 -13.58 12.35
N VAL A 687 -36.76 -13.24 13.60
CA VAL A 687 -37.12 -11.87 14.01
C VAL A 687 -35.95 -10.91 13.79
N LEU A 688 -34.75 -11.26 14.22
CA LEU A 688 -33.59 -10.37 14.15
C LEU A 688 -33.07 -10.18 12.71
N ALA A 689 -33.05 -11.24 11.89
CA ALA A 689 -32.68 -11.14 10.48
C ALA A 689 -33.74 -10.33 9.69
N SER A 690 -35.03 -10.56 9.95
CA SER A 690 -36.11 -9.78 9.31
C SER A 690 -36.04 -8.31 9.69
N TYR A 691 -35.84 -8.01 10.98
CA TYR A 691 -35.61 -6.65 11.45
C TYR A 691 -34.42 -6.01 10.74
N ALA A 692 -33.28 -6.72 10.65
CA ALA A 692 -32.07 -6.20 10.03
C ALA A 692 -32.27 -5.92 8.53
N MET A 693 -32.92 -6.82 7.80
CA MET A 693 -33.26 -6.60 6.38
C MET A 693 -34.14 -5.37 6.18
N ILE A 694 -35.17 -5.19 7.02
CA ILE A 694 -36.07 -4.04 6.92
C ILE A 694 -35.38 -2.74 7.35
N ALA A 695 -34.62 -2.77 8.46
CA ALA A 695 -34.07 -1.57 9.09
C ALA A 695 -32.76 -1.08 8.45
N PHE A 696 -31.96 -1.97 7.87
CA PHE A 696 -30.62 -1.65 7.36
C PHE A 696 -30.52 -1.68 5.84
N VAL A 697 -31.26 -2.57 5.17
CA VAL A 697 -31.29 -2.66 3.70
C VAL A 697 -32.48 -1.87 3.15
N GLY A 698 -33.67 -2.16 3.68
CA GLY A 698 -34.95 -1.58 3.26
C GLY A 698 -35.59 -2.34 2.10
N LEU A 699 -36.87 -2.71 2.22
CA LEU A 699 -37.57 -3.54 1.22
C LEU A 699 -37.64 -2.88 -0.16
N GLY A 700 -37.96 -1.58 -0.22
CA GLY A 700 -37.99 -0.84 -1.48
C GLY A 700 -36.62 -0.79 -2.16
N ASN A 701 -35.56 -0.57 -1.38
CA ASN A 701 -34.17 -0.60 -1.83
C ASN A 701 -33.77 -1.99 -2.36
N THR A 702 -34.19 -3.07 -1.68
CA THR A 702 -33.97 -4.44 -2.14
C THR A 702 -34.62 -4.69 -3.50
N VAL A 703 -35.88 -4.28 -3.68
CA VAL A 703 -36.59 -4.44 -4.97
C VAL A 703 -35.91 -3.61 -6.06
N VAL A 704 -35.57 -2.35 -5.78
CA VAL A 704 -34.89 -1.47 -6.73
C VAL A 704 -33.57 -2.09 -7.19
N ASP A 705 -32.71 -2.52 -6.26
CA ASP A 705 -31.42 -3.10 -6.61
C ASP A 705 -31.57 -4.39 -7.43
N LEU A 706 -32.49 -5.28 -7.04
CA LEU A 706 -32.78 -6.51 -7.78
C LEU A 706 -33.28 -6.20 -9.19
N LEU A 707 -34.17 -5.22 -9.36
CA LEU A 707 -34.66 -4.78 -10.67
C LEU A 707 -33.56 -4.10 -11.49
N THR A 708 -32.67 -3.32 -10.88
CA THR A 708 -31.52 -2.71 -11.56
C THR A 708 -30.57 -3.79 -12.10
N HIS A 709 -30.25 -4.81 -11.30
CA HIS A 709 -29.42 -5.94 -11.75
C HIS A 709 -30.14 -6.79 -12.80
N LEU A 710 -31.43 -7.06 -12.63
CA LEU A 710 -32.24 -7.79 -13.60
C LEU A 710 -32.31 -7.04 -14.93
N LYS A 711 -32.51 -5.71 -14.91
CA LYS A 711 -32.46 -4.86 -16.11
C LYS A 711 -31.08 -4.88 -16.75
N GLY A 712 -29.99 -4.83 -15.97
CA GLY A 712 -28.63 -4.92 -16.51
C GLY A 712 -28.30 -6.29 -17.13
N TRP A 713 -28.92 -7.36 -16.60
CA TRP A 713 -28.82 -8.72 -17.15
C TRP A 713 -29.66 -8.89 -18.43
N LEU A 714 -30.91 -8.40 -18.44
CA LEU A 714 -31.82 -8.44 -19.60
C LEU A 714 -31.40 -7.47 -20.72
N TYR A 715 -30.89 -6.30 -20.36
CA TYR A 715 -30.44 -5.25 -21.27
C TYR A 715 -28.95 -5.01 -21.05
N ARG A 716 -28.11 -5.72 -21.81
CA ARG A 716 -26.74 -5.23 -22.04
C ARG A 716 -26.84 -3.97 -22.90
N PRO A 717 -26.42 -2.78 -22.44
CA PRO A 717 -26.35 -1.63 -23.32
C PRO A 717 -25.40 -1.98 -24.46
N VAL A 718 -25.94 -2.04 -25.68
CA VAL A 718 -25.12 -2.00 -26.89
C VAL A 718 -24.30 -0.73 -26.75
N GLN A 719 -22.97 -0.86 -26.62
CA GLN A 719 -22.12 0.33 -26.64
C GLN A 719 -22.54 1.14 -27.87
N PRO A 720 -22.90 2.43 -27.75
CA PRO A 720 -23.21 3.20 -28.92
C PRO A 720 -21.97 3.14 -29.79
N LYS A 721 -22.08 2.45 -30.94
CA LYS A 721 -21.05 2.46 -31.97
C LYS A 721 -20.68 3.92 -32.11
N ARG A 722 -19.44 4.25 -31.76
CA ARG A 722 -18.86 5.58 -31.90
C ARG A 722 -19.31 6.05 -33.28
N LYS A 723 -20.19 7.06 -33.33
CA LYS A 723 -20.51 7.72 -34.59
C LYS A 723 -19.19 8.35 -35.01
N THR A 724 -18.42 7.62 -35.80
CA THR A 724 -17.45 8.19 -36.72
C THR A 724 -18.25 9.15 -37.59
N ARG A 725 -18.31 10.42 -37.18
CA ARG A 725 -18.54 11.51 -38.12
C ARG A 725 -17.43 11.39 -39.14
N GLY A 726 -17.85 11.17 -40.38
CA GLY A 726 -17.02 10.60 -41.42
C GLY A 726 -15.77 11.42 -41.73
N ALA A 727 -14.67 10.72 -41.96
CA ALA A 727 -13.94 10.91 -43.19
C ALA A 727 -14.42 9.79 -44.12
N ALA A 728 -15.31 10.14 -45.04
CA ALA A 728 -15.71 9.25 -46.11
C ALA A 728 -14.56 9.15 -47.11
N ALA A 729 -14.09 7.94 -47.41
CA ALA A 729 -13.72 7.51 -48.76
C ALA A 729 -13.50 5.99 -48.78
N ALA A 730 -14.39 5.32 -49.53
CA ALA A 730 -14.19 4.05 -50.27
C ALA A 730 -13.65 2.82 -49.51
N ALA A 731 -14.51 1.89 -49.12
CA ALA A 731 -14.93 0.71 -49.93
C ALA A 731 -13.95 -0.47 -49.75
N LYS A 732 -14.34 -1.49 -48.95
CA LYS A 732 -14.92 -2.77 -49.42
C LYS A 732 -13.98 -3.48 -50.40
N THR A 733 -13.43 -4.65 -50.08
CA THR A 733 -14.19 -5.92 -50.03
C THR A 733 -13.41 -7.01 -49.27
N ALA A 734 -14.08 -7.66 -48.31
CA ALA A 734 -13.78 -9.02 -47.81
C ALA A 734 -14.13 -10.07 -48.92
N PRO A 735 -13.86 -11.40 -48.82
CA PRO A 735 -13.87 -12.27 -47.61
C PRO A 735 -12.72 -13.33 -47.64
N ALA A 736 -12.54 -14.36 -46.82
CA ALA A 736 -13.40 -15.34 -46.13
C ALA A 736 -12.48 -16.25 -45.24
N THR A 737 -12.76 -16.46 -43.95
CA THR A 737 -13.37 -17.64 -43.27
C THR A 737 -12.43 -18.76 -42.76
N GLY A 738 -12.67 -19.19 -41.51
CA GLY A 738 -12.36 -20.51 -40.90
C GLY A 738 -11.85 -20.39 -39.45
N HIS A 739 -12.67 -20.48 -38.38
CA HIS A 739 -13.05 -21.70 -37.60
C HIS A 739 -11.84 -22.44 -37.00
N ALA A 740 -11.72 -22.84 -35.72
CA ALA A 740 -12.65 -22.96 -34.59
C ALA A 740 -11.90 -23.22 -33.24
N GLU A 741 -12.61 -22.93 -32.13
CA GLU A 741 -12.68 -23.54 -30.79
C GLU A 741 -11.57 -24.43 -30.18
N ASN A 742 -11.20 -24.17 -28.90
CA ASN A 742 -11.50 -24.94 -27.67
C ASN A 742 -10.38 -24.99 -26.59
N ARG A 743 -10.82 -24.66 -25.35
CA ARG A 743 -10.49 -25.20 -24.00
C ARG A 743 -9.04 -25.27 -23.45
N ALA A 744 -8.84 -24.44 -22.42
CA ALA A 744 -8.67 -24.80 -21.00
C ALA A 744 -7.75 -25.96 -20.54
N MET A 745 -6.80 -25.56 -19.68
CA MET A 745 -6.32 -26.21 -18.44
C MET A 745 -5.00 -27.01 -18.46
N ALA A 746 -3.92 -26.34 -18.02
CA ALA A 746 -2.78 -26.83 -17.21
C ALA A 746 -1.87 -25.59 -17.04
N GLY A 747 -1.43 -25.14 -15.87
CA GLY A 747 -0.87 -25.86 -14.72
C GLY A 747 0.47 -25.17 -14.44
N ALA A 748 0.67 -24.65 -13.22
CA ALA A 748 1.82 -23.88 -12.79
C ALA A 748 3.18 -24.49 -13.20
N ILE A 749 4.10 -23.66 -13.71
CA ILE A 749 5.58 -23.66 -13.56
C ILE A 749 6.13 -22.44 -14.34
N GLY A 750 6.97 -21.62 -13.70
CA GLY A 750 8.05 -20.86 -14.37
C GLY A 750 7.78 -19.42 -14.83
N ASP A 751 8.12 -18.47 -13.96
CA ASP A 751 8.39 -17.05 -14.22
C ASP A 751 9.58 -16.86 -15.19
N TRP A 752 9.30 -16.71 -16.48
CA TRP A 752 10.29 -16.25 -17.49
C TRP A 752 9.70 -15.30 -18.56
N ALA A 753 8.39 -15.08 -18.56
CA ALA A 753 7.69 -14.22 -19.54
C ALA A 753 7.64 -12.73 -19.15
N SER A 754 8.15 -12.37 -17.96
CA SER A 754 8.27 -10.98 -17.47
C SER A 754 9.46 -10.22 -18.08
N VAL A 755 10.31 -10.92 -18.85
CA VAL A 755 11.44 -10.33 -19.57
C VAL A 755 10.98 -9.62 -20.86
N LEU A 756 9.68 -9.71 -21.24
CA LEU A 756 9.31 -9.63 -22.65
C LEU A 756 8.40 -8.51 -23.20
N HIS A 757 8.19 -7.30 -22.64
CA HIS A 757 7.42 -6.26 -23.39
C HIS A 757 7.85 -4.77 -23.34
N TYR A 758 8.07 -4.12 -24.52
CA TYR A 758 8.22 -2.65 -24.74
C TYR A 758 7.65 -2.13 -26.10
N GLY A 759 6.41 -2.43 -26.46
CA GLY A 759 5.85 -1.95 -27.75
C GLY A 759 5.87 -0.42 -27.87
N ALA A 760 6.39 0.12 -28.97
CA ALA A 760 6.62 1.55 -29.22
C ALA A 760 5.48 2.26 -29.99
N GLU A 761 5.27 3.55 -29.69
CA GLU A 761 4.81 4.55 -30.67
C GLU A 761 5.68 5.82 -30.57
N GLY A 762 6.40 6.17 -31.65
CA GLY A 762 6.82 7.56 -31.93
C GLY A 762 8.31 7.91 -31.80
N ASN A 763 9.00 7.89 -32.95
CA ASN A 763 10.34 8.39 -33.30
C ASN A 763 11.01 9.43 -32.34
N SER A 764 12.11 9.02 -31.68
CA SER A 764 13.10 9.88 -31.00
C SER A 764 14.51 9.25 -31.15
N PRO A 765 15.62 10.03 -31.03
CA PRO A 765 16.95 9.62 -31.49
C PRO A 765 17.50 8.46 -30.67
N GLY A 766 18.05 7.42 -31.33
CA GLY A 766 18.58 6.19 -30.71
C GLY A 766 17.85 4.91 -31.14
N MET A 767 16.66 5.04 -31.75
CA MET A 767 15.92 3.90 -32.31
C MET A 767 16.38 3.64 -33.75
N VAL A 768 17.14 2.56 -33.98
CA VAL A 768 17.49 2.12 -35.35
C VAL A 768 16.31 1.37 -35.94
N ALA A 769 15.39 2.08 -36.58
CA ALA A 769 14.50 1.48 -37.57
C ALA A 769 15.29 1.35 -38.88
N VAL A 770 15.67 0.12 -39.28
CA VAL A 770 16.37 -0.12 -40.54
C VAL A 770 15.42 0.20 -41.71
N ARG A 771 15.49 1.43 -42.22
CA ARG A 771 14.82 1.83 -43.47
C ARG A 771 15.80 1.66 -44.62
N SER A 772 15.42 0.88 -45.63
CA SER A 772 16.20 0.75 -46.85
C SER A 772 16.29 2.11 -47.57
N SER A 773 17.48 2.69 -47.63
CA SER A 773 17.75 3.89 -48.43
C SER A 773 18.30 3.49 -49.81
N GLN A 774 17.44 3.47 -50.82
CA GLN A 774 17.86 3.89 -52.16
C GLN A 774 16.89 4.95 -52.66
N ALA A 775 17.33 6.20 -52.61
CA ALA A 775 16.78 7.24 -53.45
C ALA A 775 17.93 7.92 -54.21
N ALA A 776 17.86 7.75 -55.53
CA ALA A 776 18.23 8.70 -56.58
C ALA A 776 19.40 8.30 -57.50
N ALA A 777 19.07 7.56 -58.57
CA ALA A 777 19.73 7.75 -59.86
C ALA A 777 18.78 7.38 -61.03
N ALA A 778 18.44 8.41 -61.80
CA ALA A 778 18.18 8.44 -63.25
C ALA A 778 17.18 7.47 -63.92
N SER A 779 16.32 8.09 -64.73
CA SER A 779 15.48 7.48 -65.77
C SER A 779 16.22 6.46 -66.66
N ARG A 780 15.60 5.30 -66.95
CA ARG A 780 15.33 4.74 -68.31
C ARG A 780 14.81 3.30 -68.26
N ARG A 781 14.04 2.96 -69.30
CA ARG A 781 13.28 1.73 -69.60
C ARG A 781 14.09 0.41 -69.58
N GLY A 782 13.45 -0.71 -69.19
CA GLY A 782 13.82 -2.09 -69.57
C GLY A 782 13.25 -3.18 -68.63
N PRO A 783 12.80 -4.37 -69.10
CA PRO A 783 12.08 -5.35 -68.27
C PRO A 783 12.96 -6.44 -67.61
N ARG A 784 12.58 -6.78 -66.37
CA ARG A 784 12.73 -8.06 -65.62
C ARG A 784 14.10 -8.78 -65.51
N GLY A 785 14.55 -8.94 -64.27
CA GLY A 785 15.37 -10.04 -63.73
C GLY A 785 15.15 -10.14 -62.20
N PRO A 786 15.20 -11.32 -61.56
CA PRO A 786 14.66 -11.53 -60.22
C PRO A 786 15.60 -11.00 -59.15
N GLN A 787 15.23 -9.92 -58.48
CA GLN A 787 15.92 -9.42 -57.28
C GLN A 787 15.10 -9.81 -56.06
N THR A 788 15.67 -10.71 -55.26
CA THR A 788 15.24 -11.08 -53.92
C THR A 788 15.18 -9.82 -53.05
N SER A 789 13.97 -9.41 -52.69
CA SER A 789 13.67 -8.32 -51.77
C SER A 789 13.94 -8.75 -50.32
N SER A 790 14.80 -8.04 -49.58
CA SER A 790 14.86 -8.12 -48.12
C SER A 790 14.13 -6.92 -47.51
N SER A 791 12.97 -7.21 -46.90
CA SER A 791 12.18 -6.31 -46.07
C SER A 791 12.39 -6.70 -44.60
N PHE A 792 12.96 -5.81 -43.79
CA PHE A 792 13.04 -5.97 -42.33
C PHE A 792 12.08 -4.97 -41.67
N GLU A 793 10.79 -5.33 -41.64
CA GLU A 793 9.74 -4.57 -40.92
C GLU A 793 9.40 -5.17 -39.54
N GLU A 794 9.94 -6.34 -39.19
CA GLU A 794 9.41 -7.18 -38.08
C GLU A 794 10.16 -7.05 -36.75
N TYR A 795 11.41 -6.57 -36.72
CA TYR A 795 12.20 -6.47 -35.48
C TYR A 795 12.42 -5.01 -35.10
N THR A 796 11.95 -4.61 -33.91
CA THR A 796 12.25 -3.32 -33.29
C THR A 796 13.11 -3.57 -32.05
N PHE A 797 14.27 -2.94 -31.94
CA PHE A 797 15.22 -3.14 -30.83
C PHE A 797 16.01 -1.86 -30.52
N PHE A 798 16.65 -1.83 -29.37
CA PHE A 798 17.56 -0.76 -28.93
C PHE A 798 18.75 -1.33 -28.15
N THR A 799 19.83 -0.56 -28.03
CA THR A 799 21.05 -0.96 -27.33
C THR A 799 21.12 -0.31 -25.95
N VAL A 800 21.50 -1.10 -24.94
CA VAL A 800 21.90 -0.62 -23.61
C VAL A 800 23.35 -1.00 -23.34
N PHE A 801 24.03 -0.27 -22.45
CA PHE A 801 25.45 -0.45 -22.16
C PHE A 801 25.65 -0.86 -20.71
N GLN A 802 26.38 -1.95 -20.48
CA GLN A 802 26.81 -2.36 -19.15
C GLN A 802 28.29 -2.01 -18.94
N PRO A 803 28.65 -1.26 -17.89
CA PRO A 803 30.05 -0.92 -17.62
C PRO A 803 30.86 -2.12 -17.11
N ILE A 804 32.08 -2.25 -17.63
CA ILE A 804 33.12 -3.17 -17.19
C ILE A 804 34.13 -2.37 -16.38
N PHE A 805 34.33 -2.76 -15.13
CA PHE A 805 35.22 -2.06 -14.20
C PHE A 805 36.55 -2.77 -14.03
N GLU A 806 37.62 -2.01 -13.88
CA GLU A 806 38.85 -2.50 -13.26
C GLU A 806 38.61 -2.63 -11.75
N LEU A 807 38.68 -3.86 -11.22
CA LEU A 807 38.22 -4.15 -9.85
C LEU A 807 39.05 -3.44 -8.78
N LYS A 808 40.34 -3.20 -9.06
CA LYS A 808 41.27 -2.58 -8.12
C LYS A 808 41.15 -1.06 -8.04
N SER A 809 41.00 -0.38 -9.18
CA SER A 809 40.89 1.08 -9.25
C SER A 809 39.45 1.57 -9.12
N GLY A 810 38.48 0.73 -9.52
CA GLY A 810 37.07 1.10 -9.64
C GLY A 810 36.76 1.95 -10.87
N GLU A 811 37.72 2.10 -11.79
CA GLU A 811 37.53 2.84 -13.04
C GLU A 811 36.85 1.99 -14.11
N VAL A 812 36.09 2.63 -15.00
CA VAL A 812 35.45 1.95 -16.14
C VAL A 812 36.47 1.72 -17.23
N ALA A 813 36.74 0.44 -17.53
CA ALA A 813 37.66 0.03 -18.56
C ALA A 813 36.98 -0.09 -19.94
N GLY A 814 35.70 -0.46 -19.95
CA GLY A 814 34.92 -0.62 -21.19
C GLY A 814 33.43 -0.74 -20.92
N TYR A 815 32.66 -0.89 -22.00
CA TYR A 815 31.22 -1.13 -21.94
C TYR A 815 30.85 -2.32 -22.82
N GLU A 816 29.98 -3.20 -22.34
CA GLU A 816 29.33 -4.22 -23.16
C GLU A 816 28.01 -3.69 -23.72
N ALA A 817 27.84 -3.76 -25.03
CA ALA A 817 26.57 -3.46 -25.70
C ALA A 817 25.64 -4.68 -25.64
N LEU A 818 24.47 -4.46 -25.06
CA LEU A 818 23.44 -5.48 -24.92
C LEU A 818 22.17 -5.03 -25.66
N THR A 819 21.62 -5.93 -26.46
CA THR A 819 20.38 -5.68 -27.20
C THR A 819 19.16 -5.85 -26.31
N ARG A 820 18.14 -5.00 -26.51
CA ARG A 820 16.80 -5.16 -25.97
C ARG A 820 15.80 -5.06 -27.12
N PHE A 821 14.94 -6.07 -27.27
CA PHE A 821 13.86 -5.99 -28.25
C PHE A 821 12.71 -5.14 -27.69
N ALA A 822 12.06 -4.37 -28.55
CA ALA A 822 10.93 -3.53 -28.18
C ALA A 822 9.66 -4.35 -28.06
N ASP A 823 9.42 -5.41 -28.83
CA ASP A 823 8.31 -6.31 -28.46
C ASP A 823 8.48 -6.95 -27.07
N GLY A 824 9.70 -6.82 -26.56
CA GLY A 824 10.32 -7.09 -25.28
C GLY A 824 11.03 -8.43 -25.22
N SER A 825 10.84 -9.28 -26.24
CA SER A 825 11.48 -10.59 -26.37
C SER A 825 12.96 -10.61 -25.90
N SER A 826 13.39 -11.73 -25.31
CA SER A 826 14.72 -11.83 -24.75
C SER A 826 15.68 -11.92 -25.92
N PRO A 827 16.93 -11.46 -25.77
CA PRO A 827 17.91 -11.57 -26.84
C PRO A 827 17.98 -12.98 -27.44
N ASP A 828 17.98 -14.00 -26.58
CA ASP A 828 18.00 -15.41 -27.00
C ASP A 828 16.77 -15.81 -27.83
N GLN A 829 15.58 -15.34 -27.44
CA GLN A 829 14.34 -15.63 -28.18
C GLN A 829 14.31 -14.92 -29.53
N GLY A 830 14.64 -13.62 -29.56
CA GLY A 830 14.70 -12.87 -30.81
C GLY A 830 15.73 -13.41 -31.80
N LEU A 831 16.90 -13.83 -31.31
CA LEU A 831 17.92 -14.49 -32.13
C LEU A 831 17.49 -15.88 -32.61
N ALA A 832 16.84 -16.68 -31.75
CA ALA A 832 16.32 -17.99 -32.11
C ALA A 832 15.20 -17.90 -33.17
N ASP A 833 14.31 -16.91 -33.05
CA ASP A 833 13.25 -16.65 -34.02
C ASP A 833 13.83 -16.23 -35.38
N ALA A 834 14.83 -15.35 -35.36
CA ALA A 834 15.57 -14.99 -36.57
C ALA A 834 16.31 -16.20 -37.16
N GLN A 835 16.82 -17.11 -36.33
CA GLN A 835 17.46 -18.34 -36.79
C GLN A 835 16.47 -19.29 -37.46
N ALA A 836 15.30 -19.50 -36.87
CA ALA A 836 14.21 -20.30 -37.45
C ALA A 836 13.74 -19.74 -38.81
N GLN A 837 13.86 -18.43 -39.01
CA GLN A 837 13.53 -17.73 -40.25
C GLN A 837 14.71 -17.63 -41.24
N GLY A 838 15.89 -18.15 -40.89
CA GLY A 838 17.10 -18.06 -41.72
C GLY A 838 17.69 -16.65 -41.83
N ARG A 839 17.37 -15.74 -40.91
CA ARG A 839 17.76 -14.32 -40.90
C ARG A 839 18.71 -13.92 -39.76
N HIS A 840 19.11 -14.86 -38.90
CA HIS A 840 19.95 -14.60 -37.72
C HIS A 840 21.23 -13.80 -38.03
N ILE A 841 21.95 -14.09 -39.12
CA ILE A 841 23.19 -13.38 -39.46
C ILE A 841 22.92 -11.91 -39.83
N ASP A 842 21.83 -11.65 -40.56
CA ASP A 842 21.48 -10.30 -40.99
C ASP A 842 20.94 -9.46 -39.81
N LEU A 843 20.23 -10.11 -38.87
CA LEU A 843 19.83 -9.49 -37.61
C LEU A 843 21.06 -9.15 -36.76
N ASP A 844 21.99 -10.09 -36.60
CA ASP A 844 23.23 -9.91 -35.85
C ASP A 844 24.04 -8.70 -36.40
N ALA A 845 24.17 -8.58 -37.72
CA ALA A 845 24.80 -7.42 -38.36
C ALA A 845 24.07 -6.09 -38.05
N ALA A 846 22.74 -6.10 -37.98
CA ALA A 846 21.95 -4.93 -37.61
C ALA A 846 22.09 -4.56 -36.12
N LEU A 847 22.21 -5.55 -35.24
CA LEU A 847 22.46 -5.34 -33.81
C LEU A 847 23.84 -4.70 -33.58
N VAL A 848 24.88 -5.23 -34.23
CA VAL A 848 26.25 -4.67 -34.17
C VAL A 848 26.25 -3.22 -34.68
N ARG A 849 25.59 -2.94 -35.80
CA ARG A 849 25.48 -1.56 -36.32
C ARG A 849 24.80 -0.61 -35.34
N ALA A 850 23.71 -1.04 -34.72
CA ALA A 850 23.00 -0.24 -33.73
C ALA A 850 23.83 0.00 -32.47
N ALA A 851 24.60 -1.01 -32.04
CA ALA A 851 25.54 -0.87 -30.94
C ALA A 851 26.65 0.14 -31.23
N MET A 852 27.25 0.08 -32.43
CA MET A 852 28.27 1.06 -32.87
C MET A 852 27.71 2.49 -32.87
N ALA A 853 26.56 2.70 -33.50
CA ALA A 853 25.93 4.02 -33.59
C ALA A 853 25.54 4.58 -32.21
N SER A 854 25.01 3.74 -31.33
CA SER A 854 24.61 4.16 -29.98
C SER A 854 25.82 4.44 -29.08
N ALA A 855 26.95 3.80 -29.36
CA ALA A 855 28.15 3.93 -28.56
C ALA A 855 28.87 5.26 -28.78
N GLU A 856 28.65 6.01 -29.86
CA GLU A 856 29.32 7.30 -30.11
C GLU A 856 29.24 8.27 -28.93
N SER A 857 28.14 8.23 -28.18
CA SER A 857 27.91 9.09 -27.02
C SER A 857 28.57 8.61 -25.72
N LEU A 858 29.21 7.43 -25.67
CA LEU A 858 29.91 6.95 -24.49
C LEU A 858 31.24 7.70 -24.25
N PRO A 859 31.73 7.79 -22.99
CA PRO A 859 32.98 8.49 -22.65
C PRO A 859 34.18 8.07 -23.50
N GLU A 860 35.06 9.04 -23.81
CA GLU A 860 36.31 8.78 -24.54
C GLU A 860 37.26 7.88 -23.71
N GLY A 861 38.00 7.00 -24.40
CA GLY A 861 39.01 6.12 -23.79
C GLY A 861 38.51 4.72 -23.38
N ALA A 862 37.20 4.50 -23.23
CA ALA A 862 36.64 3.18 -22.93
C ALA A 862 36.45 2.34 -24.21
N TRP A 863 36.80 1.05 -24.16
CA TRP A 863 36.52 0.13 -25.28
C TRP A 863 35.06 -0.32 -25.29
N LEU A 864 34.58 -0.74 -26.45
CA LEU A 864 33.24 -1.27 -26.62
C LEU A 864 33.29 -2.77 -26.94
N SER A 865 32.55 -3.55 -26.17
CA SER A 865 32.35 -4.98 -26.37
C SER A 865 31.03 -5.23 -27.07
N VAL A 866 31.04 -6.04 -28.13
CA VAL A 866 29.84 -6.42 -28.88
C VAL A 866 29.79 -7.93 -29.11
N ASN A 867 28.62 -8.51 -28.89
CA ASN A 867 28.35 -9.91 -29.15
C ASN A 867 28.24 -10.17 -30.66
N VAL A 868 28.92 -11.22 -31.16
CA VAL A 868 28.93 -11.58 -32.58
C VAL A 868 28.76 -13.08 -32.78
N SER A 869 27.88 -13.48 -33.68
CA SER A 869 27.69 -14.89 -34.07
C SER A 869 28.80 -15.41 -34.99
N ALA A 870 29.08 -16.71 -34.93
CA ALA A 870 30.04 -17.36 -35.82
C ALA A 870 29.68 -17.21 -37.31
N GLY A 871 28.37 -17.11 -37.62
CA GLY A 871 27.90 -16.88 -38.99
C GLY A 871 28.27 -15.50 -39.53
N LEU A 872 28.27 -14.47 -38.68
CA LEU A 872 28.67 -13.11 -39.04
C LEU A 872 30.21 -12.98 -39.12
N LEU A 873 30.96 -13.65 -38.23
CA LEU A 873 32.43 -13.71 -38.30
C LEU A 873 32.92 -14.25 -39.66
N ARG A 874 32.20 -15.23 -40.23
CA ARG A 874 32.48 -15.82 -41.55
C ARG A 874 32.15 -14.91 -42.74
N ARG A 875 31.70 -13.67 -42.49
CA ARG A 875 31.48 -12.63 -43.51
C ARG A 875 32.45 -11.46 -43.30
N PRO A 876 33.77 -11.66 -43.53
CA PRO A 876 34.81 -10.69 -43.15
C PRO A 876 34.64 -9.30 -43.81
N ARG A 877 34.11 -9.24 -45.04
CA ARG A 877 33.82 -7.94 -45.70
C ARG A 877 32.69 -7.16 -45.04
N GLU A 878 31.68 -7.86 -44.52
CA GLU A 878 30.56 -7.25 -43.82
C GLU A 878 31.01 -6.78 -42.43
N MET A 879 31.83 -7.58 -41.74
CA MET A 879 32.46 -7.20 -40.48
C MET A 879 33.39 -5.99 -40.64
N GLU A 880 34.22 -5.96 -41.69
CA GLU A 880 35.10 -4.83 -41.99
C GLU A 880 34.30 -3.54 -42.17
N GLN A 881 33.15 -3.59 -42.86
CA GLN A 881 32.26 -2.43 -43.03
C GLN A 881 31.61 -1.98 -41.72
N LEU A 882 31.14 -2.92 -40.89
CA LEU A 882 30.51 -2.60 -39.60
C LEU A 882 31.50 -1.96 -38.62
N LEU A 883 32.76 -2.40 -38.65
CA LEU A 883 33.79 -1.94 -37.71
C LEU A 883 34.53 -0.68 -38.19
N ALA A 884 34.55 -0.40 -39.50
CA ALA A 884 35.24 0.77 -40.07
C ALA A 884 34.69 2.11 -39.55
N GLU A 885 33.44 2.14 -39.07
CA GLU A 885 32.78 3.34 -38.57
C GLU A 885 33.10 3.63 -37.08
N SER A 886 33.77 2.70 -36.38
CA SER A 886 34.08 2.89 -34.95
C SER A 886 35.28 3.81 -34.74
N THR A 887 35.11 4.82 -33.88
CA THR A 887 36.19 5.69 -33.38
C THR A 887 36.86 5.17 -32.10
N ARG A 888 36.39 4.02 -31.57
CA ARG A 888 36.82 3.44 -30.29
C ARG A 888 37.38 2.02 -30.46
N PRO A 889 38.26 1.54 -29.54
CA PRO A 889 38.72 0.16 -29.58
C PRO A 889 37.54 -0.81 -29.43
N ILE A 890 37.44 -1.79 -30.34
CA ILE A 890 36.37 -2.79 -30.34
C ILE A 890 36.86 -4.13 -29.79
N VAL A 891 36.02 -4.74 -28.98
CA VAL A 891 36.14 -6.11 -28.51
C VAL A 891 34.96 -6.91 -29.07
N LEU A 892 35.22 -8.01 -29.78
CA LEU A 892 34.17 -8.92 -30.23
C LEU A 892 34.05 -10.07 -29.23
N GLU A 893 32.84 -10.29 -28.72
CA GLU A 893 32.52 -11.40 -27.83
C GLU A 893 32.00 -12.57 -28.64
N ILE A 894 32.63 -13.73 -28.42
CA ILE A 894 32.40 -14.93 -29.20
C ILE A 894 32.20 -16.13 -28.27
N SER A 895 31.17 -16.93 -28.55
CA SER A 895 30.93 -18.19 -27.83
C SER A 895 31.56 -19.39 -28.54
N ASP A 896 31.79 -19.32 -29.85
CA ASP A 896 32.46 -20.35 -30.66
C ASP A 896 33.08 -19.74 -31.93
N ALA A 897 34.33 -20.07 -32.25
CA ALA A 897 35.01 -19.58 -33.44
C ALA A 897 36.15 -20.52 -33.87
N ASP A 898 36.41 -20.56 -35.17
CA ASP A 898 37.60 -21.18 -35.74
C ASP A 898 38.76 -20.15 -35.76
N PRO A 899 40.00 -20.53 -35.38
CA PRO A 899 41.17 -19.66 -35.53
C PRO A 899 41.29 -18.99 -36.92
N ASP A 900 40.88 -19.68 -37.99
CA ASP A 900 40.91 -19.14 -39.36
C ASP A 900 39.90 -17.99 -39.56
N ASP A 901 38.74 -18.04 -38.88
CA ASP A 901 37.72 -16.99 -38.93
C ASP A 901 38.24 -15.70 -38.23
N LEU A 902 39.04 -15.85 -37.16
CA LEU A 902 39.62 -14.73 -36.42
C LEU A 902 40.80 -14.08 -37.15
N ALA A 903 41.58 -14.86 -37.90
CA ALA A 903 42.70 -14.36 -38.70
C ALA A 903 42.26 -13.41 -39.83
N ALA A 904 40.99 -13.48 -40.23
CA ALA A 904 40.40 -12.65 -41.27
C ALA A 904 39.87 -11.28 -40.76
N LEU A 905 39.96 -11.00 -39.45
CA LEU A 905 39.46 -9.75 -38.87
C LEU A 905 40.41 -8.56 -39.10
N PRO A 906 39.89 -7.32 -39.17
CA PRO A 906 40.72 -6.11 -39.31
C PRO A 906 41.72 -5.95 -38.15
N ALA A 907 42.87 -5.35 -38.46
CA ALA A 907 43.88 -5.03 -37.45
C ALA A 907 43.33 -4.04 -36.41
N GLY A 908 43.53 -4.34 -35.11
CA GLY A 908 43.09 -3.49 -34.00
C GLY A 908 41.83 -3.95 -33.27
N VAL A 909 41.14 -4.98 -33.79
CA VAL A 909 40.01 -5.64 -33.11
C VAL A 909 40.53 -6.64 -32.08
N ARG A 910 39.99 -6.60 -30.86
CA ARG A 910 40.29 -7.56 -29.79
C ARG A 910 39.19 -8.60 -29.67
N ILE A 911 39.52 -9.79 -29.18
CA ILE A 911 38.57 -10.89 -29.02
C ILE A 911 38.37 -11.21 -27.54
N ALA A 912 37.12 -11.43 -27.14
CA ALA A 912 36.73 -11.97 -25.85
C ALA A 912 36.04 -13.32 -26.05
N VAL A 913 36.48 -14.35 -25.31
CA VAL A 913 35.75 -15.61 -25.24
C VAL A 913 34.71 -15.51 -24.12
N ASP A 914 33.44 -15.69 -24.49
CA ASP A 914 32.30 -15.52 -23.60
C ASP A 914 31.88 -16.81 -22.88
N ASP A 915 31.17 -16.68 -21.75
CA ASP A 915 30.61 -17.78 -20.94
C ASP A 915 31.64 -18.86 -20.50
N ALA A 916 32.88 -18.46 -20.24
CA ALA A 916 33.95 -19.36 -19.83
C ALA A 916 33.74 -19.92 -18.41
N GLY A 917 34.04 -21.21 -18.23
CA GLY A 917 34.14 -21.84 -16.92
C GLY A 917 35.54 -21.68 -16.30
N ALA A 918 35.67 -22.03 -15.03
CA ALA A 918 36.98 -22.16 -14.37
C ALA A 918 37.58 -23.58 -14.56
N GLY A 919 37.58 -24.09 -15.80
CA GLY A 919 37.90 -25.48 -16.14
C GLY A 919 38.75 -25.65 -17.40
N TYR A 920 39.02 -26.91 -17.77
CA TYR A 920 39.94 -27.28 -18.86
C TYR A 920 39.55 -26.72 -20.23
N ASP A 921 38.26 -26.68 -20.56
CA ASP A 921 37.78 -26.22 -21.87
C ASP A 921 38.11 -24.75 -22.13
N SER A 922 38.14 -23.91 -21.08
CA SER A 922 38.50 -22.50 -21.17
C SER A 922 40.01 -22.30 -21.37
N LEU A 923 40.84 -23.18 -20.81
CA LEU A 923 42.30 -23.18 -21.05
C LEU A 923 42.60 -23.57 -22.52
N ALA A 924 41.96 -24.63 -23.00
CA ALA A 924 42.14 -25.10 -24.38
C ALA A 924 41.73 -24.02 -25.41
N ARG A 925 40.60 -23.33 -25.18
CA ARG A 925 40.14 -22.21 -26.01
C ARG A 925 41.08 -21.01 -25.98
N MET A 926 41.69 -20.72 -24.83
CA MET A 926 42.66 -19.65 -24.70
C MET A 926 43.95 -19.94 -25.49
N GLU A 927 44.44 -21.17 -25.44
CA GLU A 927 45.60 -21.61 -26.22
C GLU A 927 45.33 -21.57 -27.73
N SER A 928 44.15 -22.01 -28.16
CA SER A 928 43.79 -22.10 -29.57
C SER A 928 43.44 -20.75 -30.20
N LEU A 929 42.68 -19.91 -29.50
CA LEU A 929 42.16 -18.63 -30.05
C LEU A 929 43.00 -17.42 -29.68
N LYS A 930 43.85 -17.52 -28.65
CA LYS A 930 44.67 -16.42 -28.08
C LYS A 930 43.88 -15.12 -27.89
N PRO A 931 42.74 -15.16 -27.16
CA PRO A 931 41.88 -13.98 -27.00
C PRO A 931 42.51 -12.93 -26.09
N ALA A 932 42.13 -11.67 -26.30
CA ALA A 932 42.53 -10.58 -25.40
C ALA A 932 41.81 -10.68 -24.05
N PHE A 933 40.59 -11.21 -24.03
CA PHE A 933 39.78 -11.35 -22.82
C PHE A 933 39.15 -12.75 -22.67
N LEU A 934 39.05 -13.20 -21.43
CA LEU A 934 38.29 -14.39 -21.05
C LEU A 934 37.20 -13.97 -20.06
N LYS A 935 35.92 -14.15 -20.42
CA LYS A 935 34.79 -13.76 -19.57
C LYS A 935 34.30 -14.96 -18.76
N LEU A 936 34.44 -14.91 -17.44
CA LEU A 936 33.98 -15.95 -16.52
C LEU A 936 32.51 -15.73 -16.18
N GLY A 937 31.64 -16.61 -16.70
CA GLY A 937 30.20 -16.54 -16.50
C GLY A 937 29.77 -16.81 -15.05
N ARG A 938 28.52 -16.49 -14.72
CA ARG A 938 27.97 -16.56 -13.34
C ARG A 938 28.18 -17.91 -12.65
N ALA A 939 28.02 -19.00 -13.39
CA ALA A 939 28.20 -20.36 -12.86
C ALA A 939 29.63 -20.62 -12.37
N ALA A 940 30.62 -19.97 -12.98
CA ALA A 940 32.02 -20.06 -12.57
C ALA A 940 32.31 -19.27 -11.29
N LEU A 941 31.51 -18.26 -10.97
CA LEU A 941 31.70 -17.38 -9.80
C LEU A 941 30.91 -17.83 -8.57
N ALA A 942 29.93 -18.74 -8.74
CA ALA A 942 29.06 -19.18 -7.67
C ALA A 942 29.84 -19.73 -6.46
N GLY A 943 29.61 -19.13 -5.28
CA GLY A 943 30.22 -19.53 -4.01
C GLY A 943 31.66 -19.05 -3.79
N VAL A 944 32.21 -18.15 -4.62
CA VAL A 944 33.59 -17.65 -4.52
C VAL A 944 33.91 -17.00 -3.17
N GLU A 945 32.93 -16.38 -2.53
CA GLU A 945 33.04 -15.74 -1.22
C GLU A 945 33.27 -16.73 -0.07
N THR A 946 32.80 -17.97 -0.20
CA THR A 946 32.83 -18.98 0.87
C THR A 946 33.75 -20.17 0.57
N GLU A 947 33.91 -20.54 -0.70
CA GLU A 947 34.59 -21.77 -1.10
C GLU A 947 36.07 -21.53 -1.41
N GLY A 948 36.96 -22.12 -0.60
CA GLY A 948 38.41 -22.04 -0.83
C GLY A 948 38.86 -22.67 -2.16
N ALA A 949 38.25 -23.81 -2.55
CA ALA A 949 38.56 -24.49 -3.80
C ALA A 949 38.19 -23.64 -5.04
N ARG A 950 37.04 -22.94 -4.98
CA ARG A 950 36.60 -22.01 -6.03
C ARG A 950 37.60 -20.88 -6.22
N ARG A 951 38.04 -20.25 -5.12
CA ARG A 951 39.04 -19.19 -5.14
C ARG A 951 40.39 -19.66 -5.70
N ALA A 952 40.81 -20.87 -5.35
CA ALA A 952 42.05 -21.46 -5.88
C ALA A 952 41.95 -21.70 -7.40
N SER A 953 40.84 -22.27 -7.87
CA SER A 953 40.60 -22.50 -9.30
C SER A 953 40.58 -21.20 -10.12
N ILE A 954 39.88 -20.16 -9.64
CA ILE A 954 39.86 -18.85 -10.30
C ILE A 954 41.26 -18.22 -10.30
N ARG A 955 42.01 -18.30 -9.20
CA ARG A 955 43.38 -17.76 -9.11
C ARG A 955 44.31 -18.41 -10.13
N SER A 956 44.30 -19.74 -10.22
CA SER A 956 45.12 -20.45 -11.21
C SER A 956 44.71 -20.11 -12.65
N MET A 957 43.42 -19.89 -12.91
CA MET A 957 42.94 -19.42 -14.22
C MET A 957 43.45 -18.01 -14.55
N VAL A 958 43.41 -17.09 -13.58
CA VAL A 958 43.93 -15.72 -13.74
C VAL A 958 45.43 -15.72 -14.02
N GLU A 959 46.20 -16.52 -13.29
CA GLU A 959 47.66 -16.66 -13.48
C GLU A 959 47.96 -17.21 -14.90
N PHE A 960 47.28 -18.29 -15.29
CA PHE A 960 47.43 -18.87 -16.63
C PHE A 960 47.03 -17.89 -17.75
N ALA A 961 45.94 -17.13 -17.55
CA ALA A 961 45.50 -16.12 -18.50
C ALA A 961 46.56 -15.03 -18.70
N ALA A 962 47.13 -14.53 -17.60
CA ALA A 962 48.18 -13.52 -17.65
C ALA A 962 49.44 -14.01 -18.40
N GLU A 963 49.86 -15.25 -18.19
CA GLU A 963 51.00 -15.85 -18.91
C GLU A 963 50.77 -15.99 -20.41
N ASN A 964 49.51 -16.13 -20.83
CA ASN A 964 49.10 -16.23 -22.23
C ASN A 964 48.68 -14.88 -22.86
N GLY A 965 48.89 -13.76 -22.15
CA GLY A 965 48.52 -12.43 -22.64
C GLY A 965 47.01 -12.17 -22.68
N CYS A 966 46.23 -12.94 -21.91
CA CYS A 966 44.78 -12.84 -21.81
C CYS A 966 44.36 -12.21 -20.48
N THR A 967 43.35 -11.33 -20.50
CA THR A 967 42.83 -10.65 -19.31
C THR A 967 41.47 -11.22 -18.90
N VAL A 968 41.32 -11.62 -17.63
CA VAL A 968 40.06 -12.19 -17.13
C VAL A 968 39.04 -11.11 -16.77
N ILE A 969 37.80 -11.27 -17.21
CA ILE A 969 36.63 -10.46 -16.82
C ILE A 969 35.67 -11.35 -16.04
N ALA A 970 35.32 -11.00 -14.81
CA ALA A 970 34.29 -11.73 -14.04
C ALA A 970 32.90 -11.16 -14.27
N GLU A 971 31.93 -12.00 -14.62
CA GLU A 971 30.56 -11.58 -14.95
C GLU A 971 29.50 -11.93 -13.92
N GLY A 972 28.54 -11.01 -13.76
CA GLY A 972 27.42 -11.19 -12.85
C GLY A 972 27.84 -11.09 -11.38
N ILE A 973 28.69 -10.13 -11.08
CA ILE A 973 28.99 -9.72 -9.70
C ILE A 973 27.74 -9.06 -9.10
N GLU A 974 27.13 -9.70 -8.11
CA GLU A 974 25.86 -9.28 -7.50
C GLU A 974 26.01 -8.69 -6.09
N SER A 975 27.21 -8.79 -5.49
CA SER A 975 27.45 -8.28 -4.13
C SER A 975 28.90 -7.82 -3.87
N ALA A 976 29.07 -6.98 -2.84
CA ALA A 976 30.40 -6.52 -2.38
C ALA A 976 31.34 -7.68 -1.99
N PRO A 977 30.89 -8.70 -1.22
CA PRO A 977 31.74 -9.83 -0.87
C PRO A 977 32.23 -10.64 -2.08
N GLN A 978 31.40 -10.76 -3.13
CA GLN A 978 31.83 -11.42 -4.38
C GLN A 978 32.92 -10.62 -5.08
N ARG A 979 32.74 -9.30 -5.23
CA ARG A 979 33.78 -8.40 -5.76
C ARG A 979 35.08 -8.57 -4.97
N ASP A 980 35.03 -8.48 -3.65
CA ASP A 980 36.22 -8.55 -2.78
C ASP A 980 36.94 -9.89 -2.90
N ALA A 981 36.18 -10.99 -3.01
CA ALA A 981 36.75 -12.32 -3.19
C ALA A 981 37.43 -12.46 -4.57
N LEU A 982 36.84 -11.89 -5.63
CA LEU A 982 37.39 -11.92 -6.99
C LEU A 982 38.63 -11.04 -7.12
N GLU A 983 38.62 -9.84 -6.54
CA GLU A 983 39.79 -8.97 -6.45
C GLU A 983 40.93 -9.67 -5.69
N ALA A 984 40.63 -10.36 -4.57
CA ALA A 984 41.62 -11.16 -3.83
C ALA A 984 42.09 -12.42 -4.57
N CYS A 985 41.38 -12.86 -5.61
CA CYS A 985 41.83 -13.89 -6.55
C CYS A 985 42.71 -13.33 -7.67
N GLY A 986 42.90 -12.01 -7.74
CA GLY A 986 43.69 -11.34 -8.77
C GLY A 986 42.90 -11.02 -10.03
N VAL A 987 41.58 -11.17 -10.04
CA VAL A 987 40.76 -10.87 -11.22
C VAL A 987 40.86 -9.38 -11.54
N PRO A 988 41.32 -8.98 -12.74
CA PRO A 988 41.58 -7.59 -13.05
C PRO A 988 40.30 -6.80 -13.39
N LEU A 989 39.36 -7.41 -14.11
CA LEU A 989 38.16 -6.74 -14.61
C LEU A 989 36.89 -7.45 -14.14
N GLY A 990 35.80 -6.71 -13.95
CA GLY A 990 34.52 -7.30 -13.60
C GLY A 990 33.31 -6.46 -14.00
N GLN A 991 32.20 -7.16 -14.24
CA GLN A 991 30.90 -6.58 -14.55
C GLN A 991 29.78 -7.30 -13.81
N GLY A 992 28.73 -6.58 -13.47
CA GLY A 992 27.60 -7.13 -12.72
C GLY A 992 26.75 -6.07 -12.08
N PHE A 993 25.53 -6.44 -11.65
CA PHE A 993 24.55 -5.47 -11.15
C PHE A 993 24.99 -4.72 -9.89
N TYR A 994 25.91 -5.28 -9.12
CA TYR A 994 26.52 -4.57 -8.00
C TYR A 994 27.45 -3.43 -8.45
N LEU A 995 28.13 -3.59 -9.59
CA LEU A 995 29.08 -2.62 -10.12
C LEU A 995 28.39 -1.57 -11.01
N GLY A 996 27.49 -2.04 -11.88
CA GLY A 996 26.67 -1.21 -12.75
C GLY A 996 25.71 -2.07 -13.59
N LYS A 997 24.47 -1.62 -13.73
CA LYS A 997 23.45 -2.29 -14.54
C LYS A 997 23.56 -1.87 -16.01
N PRO A 998 23.09 -2.70 -16.96
CA PRO A 998 22.90 -2.26 -18.33
C PRO A 998 21.91 -1.10 -18.39
N VAL A 999 22.31 0.03 -18.97
CA VAL A 999 21.48 1.24 -19.06
C VAL A 999 21.62 1.91 -20.44
N PRO A 1000 20.63 2.70 -20.90
CA PRO A 1000 20.80 3.55 -22.07
C PRO A 1000 21.98 4.52 -21.91
N VAL A 1001 22.56 4.95 -23.04
CA VAL A 1001 23.80 5.74 -23.07
C VAL A 1001 23.70 7.04 -22.26
N GLU A 1002 22.54 7.68 -22.22
CA GLU A 1002 22.31 8.93 -21.49
C GLU A 1002 22.46 8.75 -19.98
N ARG A 1003 22.11 7.56 -19.48
CA ARG A 1003 22.23 7.20 -18.07
C ARG A 1003 23.63 6.69 -17.73
N ALA A 1004 24.28 5.97 -18.66
CA ALA A 1004 25.69 5.59 -18.52
C ALA A 1004 26.58 6.83 -18.35
N LEU A 1005 26.29 7.90 -19.08
CA LEU A 1005 26.98 9.20 -18.97
C LEU A 1005 26.72 9.89 -17.63
N ALA A 1006 25.49 9.84 -17.11
CA ALA A 1006 25.15 10.44 -15.82
C ALA A 1006 25.84 9.74 -14.65
N ASP A 1007 25.95 8.41 -14.71
CA ASP A 1007 26.63 7.61 -13.68
C ASP A 1007 28.14 7.88 -13.69
N ALA A 1008 28.76 8.03 -14.87
CA ALA A 1008 30.18 8.38 -15.02
C ALA A 1008 30.52 9.80 -14.55
N ALA A 1009 29.60 10.77 -14.67
CA ALA A 1009 29.82 12.15 -14.22
C ALA A 1009 29.51 12.40 -12.74
N SER A 1010 28.88 11.42 -12.07
CA SER A 1010 28.45 11.51 -10.66
C SER A 1010 29.46 10.92 -9.67
N ARG A 1011 30.55 10.34 -10.18
CA ARG A 1011 31.63 9.70 -9.43
C ARG A 1011 32.93 10.40 -9.79
#